data_AF-A0A2P6U321-F1
#
_entry.id   AF-A0A2P6U321-F1
#
_cell.length_a   1.000
_cell.length_b   1.000
_cell.length_c   1.000
_cell.angle_alpha   90.00
_cell.angle_beta   90.00
_cell.angle_gamma   90.00
#
_symmetry.space_group_name_H-M   'P 1'
#
loop_
_entity.id
_entity.type
_entity.pdbx_description
1 polymer ?
#
loop_
_entity_poly.entity_id
_entity_poly.type
_entity_poly.pdbx_seq_one_letter_code
_entity_poly.pdbx_strand_id
1 'polypeptide(L)'
;MQQQLAAQRPAWRPASSSARAAARRCRPAAAAAARRPTVCSEGGSELKLFSPSKINVFLRIMRRREDGYHDLASLFHVIDLGDDMAFEELAGTATADALSCNMDGVPTDDSNLVIKALNLFRRKTGRKQRFKVDLQKRVPHGAGLGGGSGNAATTLWAANELCGRPASNEELLEWSGEIGSDISVFFSQGAAYCTGRGEIVEDVAPPLPLGTPLLLVKPPVGLSTPEIFKALDLGRRSTADPRDLLARLATEGATQELTVNDLEQPAFDRLPALLALKEQLAAEGRGYTSVFMTGSGSTIVCIGSDDVPAFLQEPQYADLFVTPARLITRQPGQCAYHRLSVRCDSDDEIVPILSGRQKKGFTPKEYEKLRNPELLGGATIGDELSLIRKQYLTAEQQAAKKFEVKKSANWDGDVYIGSGWNELSAGILIIIVIPLLGLLFAWATYGTLWATGDDCLQPRSRVGAPSLPLHTTARPATMSFMDIKAAAGRFDGVTRPYTEQDVQRLRGSVKVEHTLAQRGAEKLWELLKTEPYVHALGALSGNQAVQMAKAGLKAIYLSGWQVAAENNTAGATYPDQSLYPVNSVPVLVKRINNALQRADQIEYAEGKVTRDYFLPIVADAEAGFGGPLNAFELTKHLIEAGAAGVHFEDQLSSEKKCGHLGGKVLVPTQQALRNLIAARLAADVAGTPTVLIARTDAHSANLLTSDVDEADKPFCTGKRTPEGFYYVNCGVKLAIARGLAYAPYADLIWCETSTPDMEEAREFAEGILSKYPNKMLAYNCSPSFNWEKNLTKEQIATFQQELGKMGYKFQFVTLAGYHALNFSMFELALGYRDRGMAAYSELQQKEFTREKDGYTGTRHQREAATGWFDAVSEVVSQGQSSTTALKGSTEAAQF
;
A
#
# COMPACT_ATOMS: atom_id res chain seq x y z
N MET A 1 -43.40 -14.18 -51.19
CA MET A 1 -44.13 -14.57 -52.40
C MET A 1 -43.25 -15.52 -53.18
N GLN A 2 -43.67 -16.80 -53.25
CA GLN A 2 -43.25 -17.88 -54.16
C GLN A 2 -41.75 -18.25 -54.26
N GLN A 3 -41.31 -19.39 -53.69
CA GLN A 3 -41.33 -20.78 -54.26
C GLN A 3 -40.03 -21.05 -55.06
N GLN A 4 -39.24 -22.13 -54.90
CA GLN A 4 -39.55 -23.58 -54.88
C GLN A 4 -38.26 -24.39 -54.51
N LEU A 5 -38.36 -25.42 -53.64
CA LEU A 5 -38.27 -26.88 -53.89
C LEU A 5 -36.85 -27.46 -54.10
N ALA A 6 -36.35 -28.31 -53.19
CA ALA A 6 -36.44 -29.80 -53.15
C ALA A 6 -35.29 -30.46 -53.95
N ALA A 7 -34.59 -31.52 -53.49
CA ALA A 7 -35.14 -32.83 -53.15
C ALA A 7 -34.09 -33.80 -52.52
N GLN A 8 -34.59 -34.69 -51.64
CA GLN A 8 -34.37 -36.16 -51.52
C GLN A 8 -32.94 -36.76 -51.40
N ARG A 9 -32.56 -37.39 -50.26
CA ARG A 9 -32.68 -38.83 -49.84
C ARG A 9 -31.70 -39.80 -50.56
N PRO A 10 -31.38 -41.01 -50.03
CA PRO A 10 -31.08 -41.48 -48.65
C PRO A 10 -29.94 -42.57 -48.61
N ALA A 11 -29.79 -43.25 -47.44
CA ALA A 11 -29.32 -44.65 -47.27
C ALA A 11 -27.79 -44.92 -47.40
N TRP A 12 -27.12 -45.84 -46.69
CA TRP A 12 -27.37 -46.73 -45.55
C TRP A 12 -25.98 -47.19 -45.06
N ARG A 13 -25.80 -47.41 -43.74
CA ARG A 13 -24.63 -48.13 -43.15
C ARG A 13 -24.76 -49.65 -43.44
N PRO A 14 -23.82 -50.57 -43.09
CA PRO A 14 -23.65 -51.01 -41.67
C PRO A 14 -22.26 -51.64 -41.31
N ALA A 15 -21.89 -51.64 -40.02
CA ALA A 15 -21.77 -52.83 -39.14
C ALA A 15 -20.36 -53.47 -39.13
N SER A 16 -19.81 -54.03 -38.05
CA SER A 16 -20.25 -54.31 -36.66
C SER A 16 -19.02 -54.85 -35.92
N SER A 17 -18.82 -54.59 -34.62
CA SER A 17 -19.15 -55.49 -33.50
C SER A 17 -17.92 -55.50 -32.55
N SER A 18 -17.98 -55.66 -31.23
CA SER A 18 -19.05 -55.67 -30.25
C SER A 18 -18.39 -55.90 -28.87
N ALA A 19 -18.78 -55.15 -27.86
CA ALA A 19 -19.15 -55.71 -26.55
C ALA A 19 -19.97 -54.68 -25.75
N ARG A 20 -21.30 -54.77 -25.90
CA ARG A 20 -22.32 -54.25 -24.95
C ARG A 20 -22.48 -55.29 -23.84
N ALA A 21 -22.95 -54.99 -22.64
CA ALA A 21 -24.33 -54.69 -22.22
C ALA A 21 -24.38 -55.11 -20.72
N ALA A 22 -25.28 -54.71 -19.83
CA ALA A 22 -26.32 -53.70 -19.72
C ALA A 22 -26.88 -53.88 -18.28
N ALA A 23 -27.49 -52.83 -17.71
CA ALA A 23 -28.88 -52.84 -17.23
C ALA A 23 -29.13 -52.00 -15.96
N ARG A 24 -30.07 -51.06 -16.16
CA ARG A 24 -31.21 -50.69 -15.31
C ARG A 24 -30.99 -50.01 -13.94
N ARG A 25 -31.22 -48.69 -14.00
CA ARG A 25 -32.15 -47.85 -13.21
C ARG A 25 -32.58 -48.34 -11.81
N CYS A 26 -32.29 -47.51 -10.81
CA CYS A 26 -33.21 -47.07 -9.76
C CYS A 26 -32.86 -45.63 -9.32
N ARG A 27 -33.88 -44.80 -9.07
CA ARG A 27 -33.75 -43.45 -8.46
C ARG A 27 -33.42 -43.59 -6.96
N PRO A 28 -32.71 -42.60 -6.38
CA PRO A 28 -33.04 -42.08 -5.05
C PRO A 28 -33.37 -40.58 -5.14
N ALA A 29 -34.55 -40.16 -4.66
CA ALA A 29 -34.79 -39.63 -3.32
C ALA A 29 -34.26 -38.18 -3.17
N ALA A 30 -35.20 -37.25 -3.01
CA ALA A 30 -34.98 -35.82 -2.83
C ALA A 30 -34.15 -35.57 -1.56
N ALA A 31 -32.98 -34.94 -1.72
CA ALA A 31 -32.21 -34.36 -0.64
C ALA A 31 -32.45 -32.84 -0.62
N ALA A 32 -32.82 -32.35 0.56
CA ALA A 32 -33.21 -30.98 0.82
C ALA A 32 -32.17 -29.97 0.34
N ALA A 33 -32.63 -28.97 -0.41
CA ALA A 33 -31.85 -27.79 -0.76
C ALA A 33 -31.43 -27.06 0.53
N ALA A 34 -30.17 -27.16 0.90
CA ALA A 34 -29.57 -26.26 1.87
C ALA A 34 -29.60 -24.85 1.26
N ARG A 35 -30.50 -24.01 1.76
CA ARG A 35 -30.54 -22.57 1.51
C ARG A 35 -29.17 -21.98 1.87
N ARG A 36 -28.33 -21.74 0.87
CA ARG A 36 -27.25 -20.76 0.96
C ARG A 36 -27.89 -19.37 1.09
N PRO A 37 -27.29 -18.42 1.82
CA PRO A 37 -27.93 -17.15 2.06
C PRO A 37 -28.14 -16.44 0.72
N THR A 38 -29.41 -16.31 0.34
CA THR A 38 -29.86 -15.32 -0.62
C THR A 38 -29.48 -13.95 -0.08
N VAL A 39 -28.43 -13.36 -0.64
CA VAL A 39 -28.21 -11.92 -0.57
C VAL A 39 -29.37 -11.31 -1.34
N CYS A 40 -30.43 -10.93 -0.62
CA CYS A 40 -31.42 -10.03 -1.15
C CYS A 40 -30.77 -8.65 -1.24
N SER A 41 -30.80 -8.13 -2.44
CA SER A 41 -30.32 -6.85 -2.91
C SER A 41 -30.88 -5.66 -2.13
N GLU A 42 -30.00 -4.88 -1.51
CA GLU A 42 -30.04 -3.41 -1.51
C GLU A 42 -28.57 -2.90 -1.49
N GLY A 43 -28.12 -2.31 -2.60
CA GLY A 43 -26.76 -1.79 -2.81
C GLY A 43 -25.96 -2.59 -3.86
N GLY A 44 -26.01 -2.15 -5.13
CA GLY A 44 -25.23 -2.76 -6.21
C GLY A 44 -23.73 -2.61 -5.94
N SER A 45 -23.02 -3.72 -5.75
CA SER A 45 -21.56 -3.71 -5.57
C SER A 45 -20.89 -3.49 -6.93
N GLU A 46 -20.26 -2.34 -7.11
CA GLU A 46 -19.41 -2.02 -8.27
C GLU A 46 -18.16 -2.93 -8.29
N LEU A 47 -17.90 -3.61 -9.42
CA LEU A 47 -16.73 -4.46 -9.64
C LEU A 47 -15.68 -3.73 -10.49
N LYS A 48 -14.51 -3.46 -9.92
CA LYS A 48 -13.39 -2.79 -10.62
C LYS A 48 -12.30 -3.78 -11.01
N LEU A 49 -11.87 -3.72 -12.27
CA LEU A 49 -10.90 -4.64 -12.86
C LEU A 49 -9.88 -3.90 -13.73
N PHE A 50 -8.65 -4.39 -13.72
CA PHE A 50 -7.61 -4.00 -14.67
C PHE A 50 -7.67 -4.90 -15.90
N SER A 51 -7.76 -4.28 -17.09
CA SER A 51 -7.79 -4.93 -18.39
C SER A 51 -6.44 -4.74 -19.08
N PRO A 52 -5.52 -5.72 -19.04
CA PRO A 52 -4.18 -5.55 -19.57
C PRO A 52 -4.13 -5.51 -21.10
N SER A 53 -2.98 -5.12 -21.63
CA SER A 53 -2.59 -5.27 -23.04
C SER A 53 -1.63 -6.44 -23.22
N LYS A 54 -1.25 -6.71 -24.47
CA LYS A 54 -0.24 -7.70 -24.83
C LYS A 54 0.79 -7.15 -25.81
N ILE A 55 1.90 -7.86 -25.93
CA ILE A 55 2.84 -7.76 -27.04
C ILE A 55 2.96 -9.12 -27.75
N ASN A 56 3.38 -9.08 -29.02
CA ASN A 56 3.78 -10.23 -29.81
C ASN A 56 5.31 -10.26 -29.85
N VAL A 57 5.96 -11.03 -28.96
CA VAL A 57 7.43 -11.12 -28.91
C VAL A 57 7.97 -11.63 -30.25
N PHE A 58 7.27 -12.58 -30.87
CA PHE A 58 7.36 -12.82 -32.31
C PHE A 58 5.97 -13.08 -32.90
N LEU A 59 5.80 -12.83 -34.20
CA LEU A 59 4.60 -13.13 -34.98
C LEU A 59 5.00 -13.66 -36.36
N ARG A 60 4.58 -14.88 -36.66
CA ARG A 60 4.87 -15.56 -37.92
C ARG A 60 3.60 -15.91 -38.65
N ILE A 61 3.55 -15.62 -39.95
CA ILE A 61 2.44 -15.99 -40.82
C ILE A 61 2.82 -17.23 -41.60
N MET A 62 2.11 -18.33 -41.35
CA MET A 62 2.47 -19.67 -41.83
C MET A 62 1.92 -19.96 -43.23
N ARG A 63 0.68 -19.59 -43.50
CA ARG A 63 0.04 -19.69 -44.82
C ARG A 63 -1.25 -18.89 -44.86
N ARG A 64 -1.74 -18.63 -46.06
CA ARG A 64 -3.11 -18.16 -46.28
C ARG A 64 -4.08 -19.34 -46.26
N ARG A 65 -5.23 -19.15 -45.63
CA ARG A 65 -6.31 -20.13 -45.52
C ARG A 65 -7.37 -19.90 -46.62
N GLU A 66 -8.17 -20.92 -46.89
CA GLU A 66 -9.27 -20.84 -47.85
C GLU A 66 -10.40 -19.90 -47.39
N ASP A 67 -10.56 -19.72 -46.07
CA ASP A 67 -11.54 -18.83 -45.44
C ASP A 67 -11.16 -17.33 -45.49
N GLY A 68 -10.04 -17.00 -46.14
CA GLY A 68 -9.55 -15.63 -46.29
C GLY A 68 -8.69 -15.13 -45.12
N TYR A 69 -8.55 -15.89 -44.04
CA TYR A 69 -7.63 -15.60 -42.94
C TYR A 69 -6.22 -16.19 -43.19
N HIS A 70 -5.33 -16.02 -42.23
CA HIS A 70 -4.00 -16.60 -42.23
C HIS A 70 -3.81 -17.50 -41.01
N ASP A 71 -3.15 -18.65 -41.22
CA ASP A 71 -2.59 -19.41 -40.12
C ASP A 71 -1.35 -18.66 -39.63
N LEU A 72 -1.29 -18.37 -38.34
CA LEU A 72 -0.18 -17.71 -37.66
C LEU A 72 0.37 -18.58 -36.53
N ALA A 73 1.59 -18.26 -36.12
CA ALA A 73 2.22 -18.75 -34.91
C ALA A 73 2.90 -17.56 -34.22
N SER A 74 2.55 -17.30 -32.97
CA SER A 74 3.06 -16.13 -32.25
C SER A 74 3.22 -16.43 -30.77
N LEU A 75 4.31 -15.94 -30.19
CA LEU A 75 4.44 -15.83 -28.75
C LEU A 75 3.85 -14.49 -28.31
N PHE A 76 2.73 -14.57 -27.60
CA PHE A 76 2.13 -13.42 -26.95
C PHE A 76 2.59 -13.34 -25.49
N HIS A 77 2.79 -12.13 -24.99
CA HIS A 77 2.96 -11.88 -23.56
C HIS A 77 2.12 -10.69 -23.11
N VAL A 78 1.36 -10.88 -22.03
CA VAL A 78 0.57 -9.82 -21.38
C VAL A 78 1.50 -8.85 -20.64
N ILE A 79 1.16 -7.57 -20.65
CA ILE A 79 1.96 -6.49 -20.05
C ILE A 79 1.14 -5.64 -19.06
N ASP A 80 1.82 -4.90 -18.20
CA ASP A 80 1.22 -4.04 -17.17
C ASP A 80 0.67 -2.69 -17.67
N LEU A 81 0.75 -2.43 -18.98
CA LEU A 81 -0.02 -1.39 -19.64
C LEU A 81 -1.43 -1.92 -19.96
N GLY A 82 -2.47 -1.21 -19.54
CA GLY A 82 -3.86 -1.61 -19.77
C GLY A 82 -4.85 -0.52 -19.43
N ASP A 83 -6.14 -0.84 -19.54
CA ASP A 83 -7.26 0.05 -19.23
C ASP A 83 -7.88 -0.33 -17.87
N ASP A 84 -8.53 0.62 -17.20
CA ASP A 84 -9.29 0.34 -15.97
C ASP A 84 -10.79 0.26 -16.32
N MET A 85 -11.49 -0.73 -15.76
CA MET A 85 -12.89 -0.99 -16.07
C MET A 85 -13.70 -1.16 -14.79
N ALA A 86 -14.85 -0.48 -14.70
CA ALA A 86 -15.83 -0.67 -13.63
C ALA A 86 -17.13 -1.26 -14.19
N PHE A 87 -17.68 -2.26 -13.50
CA PHE A 87 -18.90 -2.97 -13.89
C PHE A 87 -19.94 -2.88 -12.77
N GLU A 88 -21.17 -2.53 -13.14
CA GLU A 88 -22.31 -2.46 -12.25
C GLU A 88 -23.50 -3.19 -12.91
N GLU A 89 -24.17 -4.08 -12.17
CA GLU A 89 -25.42 -4.69 -12.66
C GLU A 89 -26.54 -3.65 -12.67
N LEU A 90 -27.17 -3.45 -13.83
CA LEU A 90 -28.33 -2.59 -13.97
C LEU A 90 -29.59 -3.28 -13.45
N ALA A 91 -30.55 -2.49 -12.98
CA ALA A 91 -31.85 -2.99 -12.54
C ALA A 91 -32.50 -3.90 -13.59
N GLY A 92 -33.21 -4.94 -13.15
CA GLY A 92 -33.79 -5.97 -14.03
C GLY A 92 -34.80 -5.47 -15.08
N THR A 93 -35.20 -4.19 -15.03
CA THR A 93 -36.01 -3.51 -16.05
C THR A 93 -35.20 -2.94 -17.21
N ALA A 94 -33.87 -2.90 -17.11
CA ALA A 94 -32.99 -2.38 -18.15
C ALA A 94 -33.07 -3.25 -19.42
N THR A 95 -33.26 -2.61 -20.57
CA THR A 95 -33.39 -3.28 -21.87
C THR A 95 -32.06 -3.37 -22.65
N ALA A 96 -31.08 -2.56 -22.28
CA ALA A 96 -29.76 -2.48 -22.91
C ALA A 96 -28.65 -2.30 -21.87
N ASP A 97 -27.41 -2.64 -22.25
CA ASP A 97 -26.22 -2.31 -21.48
C ASP A 97 -25.85 -0.83 -21.68
N ALA A 98 -25.16 -0.23 -20.72
CA ALA A 98 -24.65 1.13 -20.81
C ALA A 98 -23.11 1.09 -20.80
N LEU A 99 -22.46 1.68 -21.81
CA LEU A 99 -21.00 1.78 -21.87
C LEU A 99 -20.58 3.25 -21.94
N SER A 100 -19.76 3.69 -20.98
CA SER A 100 -19.06 4.98 -21.02
C SER A 100 -17.57 4.77 -21.28
N CYS A 101 -16.94 5.72 -21.96
CA CYS A 101 -15.50 5.73 -22.23
C CYS A 101 -14.97 7.15 -22.14
N ASN A 102 -13.82 7.35 -21.50
CA ASN A 102 -13.16 8.65 -21.34
C ASN A 102 -12.45 9.16 -22.61
N MET A 103 -12.23 8.29 -23.60
CA MET A 103 -11.48 8.60 -24.82
C MET A 103 -12.42 8.83 -26.01
N ASP A 104 -12.36 10.04 -26.58
CA ASP A 104 -13.12 10.42 -27.76
C ASP A 104 -12.79 9.53 -28.98
N GLY A 105 -13.81 9.24 -29.79
CA GLY A 105 -13.67 8.41 -30.99
C GLY A 105 -13.70 6.89 -30.76
N VAL A 106 -13.82 6.43 -29.52
CA VAL A 106 -14.09 5.00 -29.22
C VAL A 106 -15.60 4.76 -29.24
N PRO A 107 -16.13 3.88 -30.12
CA PRO A 107 -17.57 3.60 -30.17
C PRO A 107 -18.07 3.05 -28.83
N THR A 108 -19.24 3.49 -28.36
CA THR A 108 -19.89 2.95 -27.15
C THR A 108 -21.15 2.14 -27.46
N ASP A 109 -21.36 1.83 -28.74
CA ASP A 109 -22.50 1.06 -29.26
C ASP A 109 -22.17 -0.43 -29.49
N ASP A 110 -23.06 -1.16 -30.17
CA ASP A 110 -22.93 -2.59 -30.49
C ASP A 110 -21.70 -2.94 -31.36
N SER A 111 -21.02 -1.95 -31.94
CA SER A 111 -19.76 -2.19 -32.65
C SER A 111 -18.58 -2.45 -31.70
N ASN A 112 -18.67 -2.00 -30.44
CA ASN A 112 -17.63 -2.15 -29.42
C ASN A 112 -17.50 -3.61 -28.93
N LEU A 113 -16.27 -4.08 -28.74
CA LEU A 113 -15.98 -5.44 -28.28
C LEU A 113 -16.50 -5.74 -26.87
N VAL A 114 -16.59 -4.74 -25.98
CA VAL A 114 -17.21 -4.85 -24.64
C VAL A 114 -18.69 -5.23 -24.77
N ILE A 115 -19.44 -4.52 -25.60
CA ILE A 115 -20.86 -4.81 -25.82
C ILE A 115 -21.04 -6.17 -26.52
N LYS A 116 -20.18 -6.50 -27.48
CA LYS A 116 -20.17 -7.83 -28.14
C LYS A 116 -19.90 -8.96 -27.13
N ALA A 117 -19.01 -8.76 -26.16
CA ALA A 117 -18.73 -9.71 -25.09
C ALA A 117 -19.96 -9.95 -24.20
N LEU A 118 -20.63 -8.89 -23.74
CA LEU A 118 -21.87 -9.00 -22.96
C LEU A 118 -22.97 -9.73 -23.75
N ASN A 119 -23.13 -9.39 -25.03
CA ASN A 119 -24.08 -10.03 -25.92
C ASN A 119 -23.77 -11.53 -26.11
N LEU A 120 -22.51 -11.90 -26.31
CA LEU A 120 -22.11 -13.30 -26.44
C LEU A 120 -22.35 -14.08 -25.13
N PHE A 121 -21.93 -13.51 -23.99
CA PHE A 121 -22.11 -14.13 -22.68
C PHE A 121 -23.57 -14.47 -22.41
N ARG A 122 -24.49 -13.52 -22.69
CA ARG A 122 -25.93 -13.78 -22.55
C ARG A 122 -26.45 -14.87 -23.49
N ARG A 123 -26.01 -14.86 -24.76
CA ARG A 123 -26.42 -15.91 -25.73
C ARG A 123 -25.98 -17.31 -25.29
N LYS A 124 -24.77 -17.44 -24.73
CA LYS A 124 -24.19 -18.72 -24.30
C LYS A 124 -24.77 -19.24 -22.98
N THR A 125 -25.06 -18.34 -22.03
CA THR A 125 -25.48 -18.72 -20.67
C THR A 125 -26.99 -18.63 -20.43
N GLY A 126 -27.74 -17.96 -21.32
CA GLY A 126 -29.16 -17.67 -21.13
C GLY A 126 -29.46 -16.59 -20.07
N ARG A 127 -28.42 -15.95 -19.51
CA ARG A 127 -28.56 -14.82 -18.56
C ARG A 127 -29.18 -13.60 -19.25
N LYS A 128 -29.95 -12.82 -18.49
CA LYS A 128 -30.70 -11.64 -19.00
C LYS A 128 -30.22 -10.32 -18.40
N GLN A 129 -29.31 -10.38 -17.42
CA GLN A 129 -28.74 -9.23 -16.74
C GLN A 129 -28.11 -8.25 -17.73
N ARG A 130 -28.25 -6.96 -17.42
CA ARG A 130 -27.64 -5.85 -18.15
C ARG A 130 -26.62 -5.18 -17.24
N PHE A 131 -25.59 -4.61 -17.84
CA PHE A 131 -24.50 -3.99 -17.09
C PHE A 131 -24.27 -2.56 -17.54
N LYS A 132 -23.92 -1.72 -16.58
CA LYS A 132 -23.24 -0.46 -16.81
C LYS A 132 -21.74 -0.74 -16.72
N VAL A 133 -21.01 -0.29 -17.73
CA VAL A 133 -19.57 -0.46 -17.85
C VAL A 133 -18.95 0.92 -18.03
N ASP A 134 -18.06 1.30 -17.12
CA ASP A 134 -17.23 2.49 -17.28
C ASP A 134 -15.81 2.07 -17.69
N LEU A 135 -15.39 2.48 -18.89
CA LEU A 135 -14.09 2.17 -19.48
C LEU A 135 -13.16 3.39 -19.40
N GLN A 136 -12.19 3.33 -18.50
CA GLN A 136 -11.11 4.32 -18.42
C GLN A 136 -9.94 3.84 -19.30
N LYS A 137 -9.97 4.29 -20.55
CA LYS A 137 -9.02 3.92 -21.59
C LYS A 137 -7.70 4.71 -21.47
N ARG A 138 -6.60 3.98 -21.46
CA ARG A 138 -5.22 4.47 -21.53
C ARG A 138 -4.49 3.95 -22.76
N VAL A 139 -4.85 2.74 -23.23
CA VAL A 139 -4.21 2.09 -24.38
C VAL A 139 -4.67 2.77 -25.67
N PRO A 140 -3.75 3.33 -26.49
CA PRO A 140 -4.15 4.01 -27.72
C PRO A 140 -4.85 3.10 -28.72
N HIS A 141 -5.80 3.66 -29.48
CA HIS A 141 -6.43 2.92 -30.58
C HIS A 141 -5.42 2.58 -31.69
N GLY A 142 -5.65 1.45 -32.39
CA GLY A 142 -4.81 1.00 -33.50
C GLY A 142 -3.37 0.60 -33.14
N ALA A 143 -3.06 0.44 -31.85
CA ALA A 143 -1.70 0.23 -31.36
C ALA A 143 -1.13 -1.18 -31.62
N GLY A 144 -1.95 -2.19 -31.96
CA GLY A 144 -1.49 -3.60 -32.05
C GLY A 144 -1.29 -4.29 -30.70
N LEU A 145 -1.50 -3.55 -29.60
CA LEU A 145 -1.35 -3.99 -28.21
C LEU A 145 -2.55 -4.81 -27.68
N GLY A 146 -3.61 -4.97 -28.47
CA GLY A 146 -4.78 -5.77 -28.07
C GLY A 146 -5.64 -5.15 -26.96
N GLY A 147 -5.55 -3.84 -26.69
CA GLY A 147 -6.30 -3.20 -25.59
C GLY A 147 -7.82 -3.45 -25.65
N GLY A 148 -8.44 -3.31 -26.84
CA GLY A 148 -9.86 -3.63 -27.02
C GLY A 148 -10.20 -5.12 -26.81
N SER A 149 -9.29 -6.01 -27.19
CA SER A 149 -9.42 -7.45 -26.96
C SER A 149 -9.31 -7.78 -25.48
N GLY A 150 -8.40 -7.13 -24.76
CA GLY A 150 -8.29 -7.20 -23.30
C GLY A 150 -9.57 -6.73 -22.61
N ASN A 151 -10.15 -5.61 -23.09
CA ASN A 151 -11.42 -5.11 -22.54
C ASN A 151 -12.55 -6.13 -22.71
N ALA A 152 -12.63 -6.80 -23.86
CA ALA A 152 -13.62 -7.82 -24.14
C ALA A 152 -13.46 -9.07 -23.27
N ALA A 153 -12.23 -9.56 -23.09
CA ALA A 153 -11.93 -10.69 -22.21
C ALA A 153 -12.28 -10.37 -20.75
N THR A 154 -11.87 -9.19 -20.28
CA THR A 154 -12.19 -8.68 -18.93
C THR A 154 -13.71 -8.58 -18.73
N THR A 155 -14.43 -8.17 -19.77
CA THR A 155 -15.90 -8.08 -19.76
C THR A 155 -16.57 -9.46 -19.69
N LEU A 156 -16.13 -10.44 -20.48
CA LEU A 156 -16.63 -11.82 -20.41
C LEU A 156 -16.43 -12.39 -19.01
N TRP A 157 -15.26 -12.14 -18.41
CA TRP A 157 -14.94 -12.59 -17.06
C TRP A 157 -15.82 -11.88 -16.01
N ALA A 158 -15.95 -10.55 -16.08
CA ALA A 158 -16.76 -9.76 -15.16
C ALA A 158 -18.24 -10.17 -15.19
N ALA A 159 -18.81 -10.35 -16.39
CA ALA A 159 -20.19 -10.80 -16.55
C ALA A 159 -20.40 -12.22 -15.99
N ASN A 160 -19.41 -13.11 -16.16
CA ASN A 160 -19.42 -14.43 -15.56
C ASN A 160 -19.44 -14.33 -14.03
N GLU A 161 -18.57 -13.51 -13.44
CA GLU A 161 -18.49 -13.32 -11.99
C GLU A 161 -19.80 -12.78 -11.41
N LEU A 162 -20.29 -11.67 -11.97
CA LEU A 162 -21.51 -11.00 -11.50
C LEU A 162 -22.77 -11.87 -11.67
N CYS A 163 -22.76 -12.82 -12.62
CA CYS A 163 -23.85 -13.78 -12.81
C CYS A 163 -23.68 -15.09 -12.03
N GLY A 164 -22.74 -15.16 -11.08
CA GLY A 164 -22.51 -16.33 -10.23
C GLY A 164 -21.77 -17.48 -10.91
N ARG A 165 -20.84 -17.16 -11.82
CA ARG A 165 -19.96 -18.09 -12.57
C ARG A 165 -20.71 -19.21 -13.32
N PRO A 166 -21.63 -18.89 -14.24
CA PRO A 166 -22.32 -19.91 -15.05
C PRO A 166 -21.43 -20.64 -16.07
N ALA A 167 -20.20 -20.17 -16.33
CA ALA A 167 -19.26 -20.76 -17.28
C ALA A 167 -17.88 -21.00 -16.65
N SER A 168 -17.15 -22.02 -17.11
CA SER A 168 -15.74 -22.26 -16.77
C SER A 168 -14.80 -21.34 -17.57
N ASN A 169 -13.54 -21.22 -17.15
CA ASN A 169 -12.56 -20.42 -17.89
C ASN A 169 -12.24 -20.99 -19.26
N GLU A 170 -12.28 -22.32 -19.41
CA GLU A 170 -12.12 -23.01 -20.69
C GLU A 170 -13.27 -22.66 -21.65
N GLU A 171 -14.50 -22.61 -21.15
CA GLU A 171 -15.66 -22.17 -21.94
C GLU A 171 -15.54 -20.69 -22.33
N LEU A 172 -15.12 -19.82 -21.41
CA LEU A 172 -14.88 -18.40 -21.73
C LEU A 172 -13.78 -18.21 -22.78
N LEU A 173 -12.69 -18.99 -22.70
CA LEU A 173 -11.63 -19.03 -23.70
C LEU A 173 -12.18 -19.48 -25.05
N GLU A 174 -12.94 -20.57 -25.10
CA GLU A 174 -13.57 -21.06 -26.33
C GLU A 174 -14.47 -19.99 -26.97
N TRP A 175 -15.32 -19.34 -26.17
CA TRP A 175 -16.27 -18.33 -26.65
C TRP A 175 -15.56 -17.08 -27.15
N SER A 176 -14.45 -16.70 -26.53
CA SER A 176 -13.71 -15.48 -26.88
C SER A 176 -13.26 -15.46 -28.34
N GLY A 177 -12.92 -16.63 -28.91
CA GLY A 177 -12.53 -16.79 -30.30
C GLY A 177 -13.65 -16.49 -31.33
N GLU A 178 -14.92 -16.47 -30.90
CA GLU A 178 -16.05 -16.06 -31.76
C GLU A 178 -16.11 -14.55 -31.99
N ILE A 179 -15.55 -13.76 -31.07
CA ILE A 179 -15.55 -12.29 -31.16
C ILE A 179 -14.26 -11.80 -31.81
N GLY A 180 -13.12 -12.37 -31.44
CA GLY A 180 -11.83 -11.99 -32.00
C GLY A 180 -10.69 -12.87 -31.49
N SER A 181 -9.80 -13.28 -32.38
CA SER A 181 -8.72 -14.23 -32.07
C SER A 181 -7.78 -13.74 -30.96
N ASP A 182 -7.47 -12.45 -30.93
CA ASP A 182 -6.61 -11.84 -29.91
C ASP A 182 -7.25 -11.79 -28.51
N ILE A 183 -8.54 -12.10 -28.36
CA ILE A 183 -9.21 -12.11 -27.05
C ILE A 183 -8.81 -13.35 -26.25
N SER A 184 -8.60 -14.48 -26.93
CA SER A 184 -8.28 -15.77 -26.31
C SER A 184 -7.01 -15.73 -25.46
N VAL A 185 -6.00 -14.96 -25.85
CA VAL A 185 -4.73 -14.86 -25.10
C VAL A 185 -4.91 -14.28 -23.70
N PHE A 186 -5.90 -13.42 -23.48
CA PHE A 186 -6.18 -12.85 -22.15
C PHE A 186 -6.83 -13.86 -21.20
N PHE A 187 -7.13 -15.06 -21.70
CA PHE A 187 -7.49 -16.22 -20.87
C PHE A 187 -6.28 -17.08 -20.45
N SER A 188 -5.08 -16.83 -20.99
CA SER A 188 -3.81 -17.49 -20.61
C SER A 188 -3.30 -17.11 -19.22
N GLN A 189 -2.20 -17.73 -18.79
CA GLN A 189 -1.46 -17.36 -17.57
C GLN A 189 -0.52 -16.16 -17.75
N GLY A 190 -0.39 -15.61 -18.96
CA GLY A 190 0.39 -14.41 -19.25
C GLY A 190 1.26 -14.53 -20.48
N ALA A 191 2.01 -15.63 -20.61
CA ALA A 191 2.77 -15.96 -21.81
C ALA A 191 2.13 -17.16 -22.51
N ALA A 192 1.85 -17.03 -23.81
CA ALA A 192 1.22 -18.10 -24.57
C ALA A 192 1.76 -18.18 -25.99
N TYR A 193 2.00 -19.41 -26.44
CA TYR A 193 2.24 -19.73 -27.83
C TYR A 193 0.90 -19.96 -28.52
N CYS A 194 0.49 -19.03 -29.37
CA CYS A 194 -0.82 -19.08 -30.00
C CYS A 194 -0.69 -19.43 -31.49
N THR A 195 -1.61 -20.28 -31.96
CA THR A 195 -1.68 -20.74 -33.36
C THR A 195 -3.09 -20.61 -33.94
N GLY A 196 -3.30 -21.08 -35.17
CA GLY A 196 -4.55 -20.85 -35.91
C GLY A 196 -4.58 -19.41 -36.41
N ARG A 197 -5.65 -18.67 -36.16
CA ARG A 197 -5.71 -17.21 -36.31
C ARG A 197 -5.26 -16.46 -35.05
N GLY A 198 -4.72 -17.17 -34.06
CA GLY A 198 -4.33 -16.66 -32.73
C GLY A 198 -5.26 -17.12 -31.59
N GLU A 199 -6.34 -17.84 -31.90
CA GLU A 199 -7.35 -18.31 -30.94
C GLU A 199 -7.00 -19.65 -30.27
N ILE A 200 -6.05 -20.41 -30.83
CA ILE A 200 -5.58 -21.66 -30.20
C ILE A 200 -4.43 -21.30 -29.26
N VAL A 201 -4.69 -21.31 -27.96
CA VAL A 201 -3.77 -20.84 -26.91
C VAL A 201 -3.08 -22.03 -26.24
N GLU A 202 -1.76 -22.10 -26.33
CA GLU A 202 -0.91 -23.00 -25.54
C GLU A 202 -0.16 -22.16 -24.49
N ASP A 203 -0.52 -22.32 -23.21
CA ASP A 203 0.21 -21.65 -22.11
C ASP A 203 1.68 -22.09 -22.12
N VAL A 204 2.59 -21.13 -22.01
CA VAL A 204 4.03 -21.39 -21.89
C VAL A 204 4.59 -20.69 -20.65
N ALA A 205 5.67 -21.23 -20.09
CA ALA A 205 6.43 -20.48 -19.09
C ALA A 205 6.97 -19.19 -19.74
N PRO A 206 6.99 -18.05 -19.02
CA PRO A 206 7.57 -16.80 -19.53
C PRO A 206 8.99 -17.06 -20.04
N PRO A 207 9.26 -16.90 -21.35
CA PRO A 207 10.59 -17.13 -21.90
C PRO A 207 11.54 -15.96 -21.60
N LEU A 208 10.98 -14.82 -21.17
CA LEU A 208 11.73 -13.67 -20.69
C LEU A 208 11.43 -13.44 -19.20
N PRO A 209 12.40 -12.95 -18.40
CA PRO A 209 12.15 -12.56 -17.02
C PRO A 209 11.03 -11.53 -16.90
N LEU A 210 10.16 -11.64 -15.88
CA LEU A 210 9.05 -10.71 -15.71
C LEU A 210 9.49 -9.25 -15.44
N GLY A 211 10.70 -9.09 -14.89
CA GLY A 211 11.33 -7.79 -14.68
C GLY A 211 11.94 -7.17 -15.94
N THR A 212 11.91 -7.86 -17.09
CA THR A 212 12.47 -7.33 -18.34
C THR A 212 11.82 -5.98 -18.69
N PRO A 213 12.61 -4.89 -18.76
CA PRO A 213 12.09 -3.56 -19.07
C PRO A 213 11.72 -3.46 -20.55
N LEU A 214 10.60 -2.78 -20.81
CA LEU A 214 10.08 -2.51 -22.14
C LEU A 214 9.84 -1.00 -22.27
N LEU A 215 10.24 -0.41 -23.40
CA LEU A 215 9.72 0.88 -23.85
C LEU A 215 8.76 0.68 -25.02
N LEU A 216 7.55 1.22 -24.92
CA LEU A 216 6.56 1.21 -25.99
C LEU A 216 6.49 2.59 -26.62
N VAL A 217 6.67 2.66 -27.93
CA VAL A 217 6.65 3.92 -28.70
C VAL A 217 5.65 3.77 -29.85
N LYS A 218 4.60 4.59 -29.86
CA LYS A 218 3.50 4.49 -30.83
C LYS A 218 3.18 5.85 -31.45
N PRO A 219 3.23 5.99 -32.78
CA PRO A 219 2.80 7.21 -33.46
C PRO A 219 1.27 7.39 -33.43
N PRO A 220 0.77 8.62 -33.61
CA PRO A 220 -0.66 8.90 -33.56
C PRO A 220 -1.44 8.14 -34.65
N VAL A 221 -0.79 7.87 -35.79
CA VAL A 221 -1.36 7.12 -36.91
C VAL A 221 -1.43 5.62 -36.59
N GLY A 222 -2.63 5.05 -36.69
CA GLY A 222 -2.85 3.61 -36.61
C GLY A 222 -2.78 2.92 -37.97
N LEU A 223 -2.55 1.61 -37.98
CA LEU A 223 -2.58 0.78 -39.19
C LEU A 223 -3.82 -0.12 -39.18
N SER A 224 -4.51 -0.19 -40.33
CA SER A 224 -5.67 -1.07 -40.50
C SER A 224 -5.20 -2.52 -40.62
N THR A 225 -5.60 -3.36 -39.66
CA THR A 225 -5.21 -4.78 -39.65
C THR A 225 -5.57 -5.51 -40.96
N PRO A 226 -6.81 -5.41 -41.49
CA PRO A 226 -7.14 -6.02 -42.77
C PRO A 226 -6.26 -5.54 -43.94
N GLU A 227 -5.84 -4.28 -43.96
CA GLU A 227 -5.00 -3.74 -45.02
C GLU A 227 -3.57 -4.27 -44.96
N ILE A 228 -3.00 -4.38 -43.76
CA ILE A 228 -1.65 -4.94 -43.56
C ILE A 228 -1.63 -6.42 -43.96
N PHE A 229 -2.62 -7.21 -43.55
CA PHE A 229 -2.74 -8.61 -43.97
C PHE A 229 -2.98 -8.76 -45.48
N LYS A 230 -3.67 -7.82 -46.12
CA LYS A 230 -3.87 -7.82 -47.58
C LYS A 230 -2.59 -7.46 -48.34
N ALA A 231 -1.75 -6.60 -47.75
CA ALA A 231 -0.47 -6.19 -48.31
C ALA A 231 0.67 -7.20 -48.07
N LEU A 232 0.44 -8.20 -47.21
CA LEU A 232 1.42 -9.23 -46.89
C LEU A 232 1.81 -10.05 -48.13
N ASP A 233 3.11 -10.09 -48.40
CA ASP A 233 3.72 -11.00 -49.37
C ASP A 233 4.34 -12.21 -48.65
N LEU A 234 3.76 -13.39 -48.86
CA LEU A 234 4.23 -14.64 -48.26
C LEU A 234 5.62 -15.09 -48.76
N GLY A 235 6.14 -14.49 -49.84
CA GLY A 235 7.51 -14.71 -50.32
C GLY A 235 8.57 -13.90 -49.56
N ARG A 236 8.18 -12.81 -48.89
CA ARG A 236 9.08 -11.89 -48.17
C ARG A 236 9.11 -12.09 -46.65
N ARG A 237 8.30 -13.01 -46.13
CA ARG A 237 8.26 -13.36 -44.70
C ARG A 237 9.53 -14.07 -44.24
N SER A 238 9.75 -14.11 -42.93
CA SER A 238 10.83 -14.91 -42.34
C SER A 238 10.63 -16.40 -42.64
N THR A 239 11.73 -17.14 -42.76
CA THR A 239 11.74 -18.61 -42.92
C THR A 239 12.05 -19.36 -41.64
N ALA A 240 12.25 -18.65 -40.51
CA ALA A 240 12.56 -19.30 -39.23
C ALA A 240 11.44 -20.29 -38.83
N ASP A 241 11.72 -21.26 -37.95
CA ASP A 241 10.65 -22.09 -37.38
C ASP A 241 10.11 -21.39 -36.12
N PRO A 242 8.79 -21.10 -36.00
CA PRO A 242 8.23 -20.51 -34.79
C PRO A 242 8.50 -21.32 -33.51
N ARG A 243 8.63 -22.66 -33.59
CA ARG A 243 8.98 -23.49 -32.43
C ARG A 243 10.45 -23.33 -32.04
N ASP A 244 11.33 -23.16 -33.02
CA ASP A 244 12.74 -22.82 -32.80
C ASP A 244 12.88 -21.43 -32.19
N LEU A 245 12.17 -20.42 -32.72
CA LEU A 245 12.14 -19.07 -32.13
C LEU A 245 11.73 -19.10 -30.65
N LEU A 246 10.68 -19.85 -30.31
CA LEU A 246 10.22 -20.00 -28.93
C LEU A 246 11.28 -20.64 -28.03
N ALA A 247 11.91 -21.72 -28.50
CA ALA A 247 12.94 -22.43 -27.74
C ALA A 247 14.16 -21.55 -27.50
N ARG A 248 14.63 -20.85 -28.55
CA ARG A 248 15.79 -19.97 -28.51
C ARG A 248 15.55 -18.73 -27.66
N LEU A 249 14.34 -18.15 -27.68
CA LEU A 249 13.99 -17.03 -26.78
C LEU A 249 14.17 -17.39 -25.30
N ALA A 250 13.82 -18.62 -24.92
CA ALA A 250 13.96 -19.08 -23.54
C ALA A 250 15.42 -19.30 -23.11
N THR A 251 16.34 -19.52 -24.05
CA THR A 251 17.76 -19.79 -23.76
C THR A 251 18.69 -18.61 -24.01
N GLU A 252 18.40 -17.82 -25.05
CA GLU A 252 19.24 -16.72 -25.55
C GLU A 252 18.68 -15.34 -25.16
N GLY A 253 17.44 -15.27 -24.68
CA GLY A 253 16.74 -14.02 -24.41
C GLY A 253 16.22 -13.34 -25.68
N ALA A 254 15.70 -12.11 -25.55
CA ALA A 254 15.14 -11.36 -26.67
C ALA A 254 16.22 -10.64 -27.47
N THR A 255 16.68 -11.25 -28.56
CA THR A 255 17.58 -10.64 -29.54
C THR A 255 16.83 -10.21 -30.80
N GLN A 256 17.40 -9.31 -31.58
CA GLN A 256 16.79 -8.79 -32.81
C GLN A 256 16.39 -9.87 -33.82
N GLU A 257 17.17 -10.95 -33.91
CA GLU A 257 16.90 -12.09 -34.81
C GLU A 257 15.76 -12.99 -34.32
N LEU A 258 15.45 -12.97 -33.02
CA LEU A 258 14.42 -13.79 -32.40
C LEU A 258 13.07 -13.06 -32.30
N THR A 259 13.07 -11.73 -32.23
CA THR A 259 11.85 -10.91 -32.18
C THR A 259 11.31 -10.58 -33.57
N VAL A 260 10.93 -11.62 -34.30
CA VAL A 260 10.46 -11.53 -35.70
C VAL A 260 8.98 -11.16 -35.75
N ASN A 261 8.59 -10.20 -36.60
CA ASN A 261 7.20 -9.98 -36.96
C ASN A 261 7.03 -9.91 -38.48
N ASP A 262 6.41 -10.93 -39.07
CA ASP A 262 6.20 -11.03 -40.53
C ASP A 262 5.31 -9.89 -41.11
N LEU A 263 4.63 -9.11 -40.26
CA LEU A 263 3.83 -7.96 -40.67
C LEU A 263 4.61 -6.63 -40.66
N GLU A 264 5.87 -6.62 -40.22
CA GLU A 264 6.69 -5.40 -40.23
C GLU A 264 6.86 -4.84 -41.62
N GLN A 265 7.27 -5.68 -42.59
CA GLN A 265 7.52 -5.22 -43.94
C GLN A 265 6.28 -4.57 -44.59
N PRO A 266 5.09 -5.21 -44.63
CA PRO A 266 3.91 -4.56 -45.18
C PRO A 266 3.46 -3.32 -44.37
N ALA A 267 3.74 -3.25 -43.07
CA ALA A 267 3.50 -2.05 -42.26
C ALA A 267 4.44 -0.90 -42.64
N PHE A 268 5.74 -1.18 -42.82
CA PHE A 268 6.75 -0.20 -43.23
C PHE A 268 6.53 0.28 -44.67
N ASP A 269 6.12 -0.60 -45.58
CA ASP A 269 5.76 -0.23 -46.96
C ASP A 269 4.57 0.75 -46.99
N ARG A 270 3.67 0.69 -46.00
CA ARG A 270 2.49 1.56 -45.88
C ARG A 270 2.74 2.82 -45.07
N LEU A 271 3.58 2.74 -44.04
CA LEU A 271 3.96 3.85 -43.18
C LEU A 271 5.49 3.90 -43.05
N PRO A 272 6.22 4.44 -44.05
CA PRO A 272 7.68 4.50 -44.03
C PRO A 272 8.27 5.22 -42.81
N ALA A 273 7.53 6.19 -42.26
CA ALA A 273 7.90 6.88 -41.02
C ALA A 273 8.05 5.92 -39.81
N LEU A 274 7.33 4.80 -39.81
CA LEU A 274 7.44 3.79 -38.75
C LEU A 274 8.76 3.01 -38.83
N LEU A 275 9.27 2.77 -40.04
CA LEU A 275 10.59 2.17 -40.24
C LEU A 275 11.69 3.13 -39.77
N ALA A 276 11.61 4.41 -40.17
CA ALA A 276 12.55 5.43 -39.73
C ALA A 276 12.58 5.55 -38.19
N LEU A 277 11.41 5.51 -37.54
CA LEU A 277 11.32 5.51 -36.07
C LEU A 277 11.98 4.27 -35.46
N LYS A 278 11.74 3.06 -36.00
CA LYS A 278 12.38 1.82 -35.54
C LYS A 278 13.90 1.90 -35.68
N GLU A 279 14.41 2.35 -36.82
CA GLU A 279 15.85 2.47 -37.09
C GLU A 279 16.50 3.48 -36.15
N GLN A 280 15.85 4.62 -35.91
CA GLN A 280 16.35 5.63 -34.98
C GLN A 280 16.35 5.15 -33.53
N LEU A 281 15.29 4.46 -33.09
CA LEU A 281 15.24 3.81 -31.77
C LEU A 281 16.34 2.76 -31.60
N ALA A 282 16.63 1.99 -32.65
CA ALA A 282 17.71 1.00 -32.62
C ALA A 282 19.11 1.63 -32.61
N ALA A 283 19.30 2.77 -33.28
CA ALA A 283 20.59 3.46 -33.36
C ALA A 283 20.92 4.29 -32.11
N GLU A 284 19.92 4.98 -31.55
CA GLU A 284 20.11 5.91 -30.43
C GLU A 284 19.67 5.34 -29.07
N GLY A 285 18.98 4.21 -29.07
CA GLY A 285 18.54 3.51 -27.87
C GLY A 285 19.70 2.94 -27.06
N ARG A 286 19.76 3.27 -25.77
CA ARG A 286 20.77 2.73 -24.86
C ARG A 286 20.20 1.51 -24.13
N GLY A 287 20.86 0.37 -24.29
CA GLY A 287 20.52 -0.86 -23.57
C GLY A 287 19.39 -1.69 -24.19
N TYR A 288 18.94 -1.38 -25.40
CA TYR A 288 17.98 -2.22 -26.11
C TYR A 288 18.64 -3.47 -26.68
N THR A 289 18.09 -4.65 -26.38
CA THR A 289 18.50 -5.94 -26.95
C THR A 289 17.75 -6.27 -28.24
N SER A 290 16.53 -5.73 -28.40
CA SER A 290 15.81 -5.73 -29.67
C SER A 290 14.82 -4.57 -29.78
N VAL A 291 14.54 -4.18 -31.03
CA VAL A 291 13.54 -3.17 -31.38
C VAL A 291 12.68 -3.72 -32.51
N PHE A 292 11.37 -3.85 -32.29
CA PHE A 292 10.46 -4.49 -33.27
C PHE A 292 9.03 -3.99 -33.13
N MET A 293 8.23 -4.15 -34.17
CA MET A 293 6.80 -3.83 -34.17
C MET A 293 6.00 -4.97 -33.53
N THR A 294 5.00 -4.67 -32.72
CA THR A 294 4.09 -5.69 -32.15
C THR A 294 2.75 -5.78 -32.90
N GLY A 295 2.36 -7.01 -33.25
CA GLY A 295 1.09 -7.29 -33.92
C GLY A 295 1.01 -6.69 -35.33
N SER A 296 -0.17 -6.22 -35.73
CA SER A 296 -0.43 -5.52 -37.00
C SER A 296 -0.56 -4.00 -36.86
N GLY A 297 -0.32 -3.47 -35.65
CA GLY A 297 -0.47 -2.05 -35.33
C GLY A 297 0.82 -1.26 -35.51
N SER A 298 0.83 0.00 -35.08
CA SER A 298 1.96 0.91 -35.25
C SER A 298 2.88 1.04 -34.02
N THR A 299 2.73 0.20 -32.99
CA THR A 299 3.62 0.28 -31.81
C THR A 299 4.95 -0.42 -32.06
N ILE A 300 6.04 0.30 -31.82
CA ILE A 300 7.39 -0.24 -31.68
C ILE A 300 7.65 -0.58 -30.21
N VAL A 301 8.20 -1.76 -29.98
CA VAL A 301 8.63 -2.28 -28.68
C VAL A 301 10.14 -2.30 -28.66
N CYS A 302 10.73 -1.67 -27.65
CA CYS A 302 12.14 -1.77 -27.32
C CYS A 302 12.26 -2.66 -26.07
N ILE A 303 13.03 -3.75 -26.16
CA ILE A 303 13.28 -4.67 -25.03
C ILE A 303 14.67 -4.41 -24.48
N GLY A 304 14.84 -4.45 -23.15
CA GLY A 304 16.14 -4.45 -22.48
C GLY A 304 16.43 -3.15 -21.70
N SER A 305 15.79 -2.05 -22.08
CA SER A 305 15.75 -0.80 -21.31
C SER A 305 14.37 -0.13 -21.49
N ASP A 306 13.97 0.66 -20.52
CA ASP A 306 12.82 1.57 -20.59
C ASP A 306 13.20 3.05 -20.44
N ASP A 307 14.49 3.36 -20.58
CA ASP A 307 15.00 4.72 -20.69
C ASP A 307 14.50 5.37 -21.97
N VAL A 308 13.87 6.55 -21.86
CA VAL A 308 13.38 7.31 -23.00
C VAL A 308 14.57 8.00 -23.70
N PRO A 309 14.91 7.67 -24.97
CA PRO A 309 15.99 8.33 -25.69
C PRO A 309 15.76 9.84 -25.83
N ALA A 310 16.83 10.62 -25.76
CA ALA A 310 16.74 12.09 -25.75
C ALA A 310 16.02 12.67 -26.99
N PHE A 311 16.21 12.06 -28.17
CA PHE A 311 15.57 12.53 -29.41
C PHE A 311 14.05 12.48 -29.34
N LEU A 312 13.45 11.54 -28.57
CA LEU A 312 12.00 11.48 -28.39
C LEU A 312 11.43 12.67 -27.60
N GLN A 313 12.27 13.50 -26.98
CA GLN A 313 11.87 14.75 -26.33
C GLN A 313 11.84 15.94 -27.29
N GLU A 314 12.28 15.78 -28.54
CA GLU A 314 12.23 16.83 -29.54
C GLU A 314 10.78 17.12 -29.98
N PRO A 315 10.43 18.38 -30.31
CA PRO A 315 9.05 18.77 -30.63
C PRO A 315 8.37 17.95 -31.74
N GLN A 316 9.14 17.42 -32.70
CA GLN A 316 8.60 16.61 -33.81
C GLN A 316 8.06 15.24 -33.37
N TYR A 317 8.40 14.78 -32.17
CA TYR A 317 7.93 13.52 -31.59
C TYR A 317 6.93 13.73 -30.45
N ALA A 318 6.49 14.96 -30.18
CA ALA A 318 5.62 15.29 -29.05
C ALA A 318 4.27 14.53 -29.07
N ASP A 319 3.79 14.15 -30.26
CA ASP A 319 2.53 13.41 -30.44
C ASP A 319 2.70 11.88 -30.33
N LEU A 320 3.92 11.39 -30.09
CA LEU A 320 4.16 9.96 -29.86
C LEU A 320 3.64 9.56 -28.48
N PHE A 321 2.92 8.44 -28.43
CA PHE A 321 2.64 7.77 -27.18
C PHE A 321 3.88 6.97 -26.77
N VAL A 322 4.54 7.40 -25.68
CA VAL A 322 5.74 6.76 -25.12
C VAL A 322 5.44 6.31 -23.70
N THR A 323 5.59 5.02 -23.40
CA THR A 323 5.37 4.50 -22.04
C THR A 323 6.28 3.33 -21.73
N PRO A 324 6.87 3.27 -20.52
CA PRO A 324 7.47 2.04 -20.03
C PRO A 324 6.39 0.97 -19.78
N ALA A 325 6.77 -0.30 -19.86
CA ALA A 325 5.94 -1.44 -19.51
C ALA A 325 6.78 -2.61 -18.96
N ARG A 326 6.13 -3.56 -18.30
CA ARG A 326 6.70 -4.82 -17.80
C ARG A 326 5.82 -6.01 -18.18
N LEU A 327 6.43 -7.19 -18.23
CA LEU A 327 5.77 -8.46 -18.48
C LEU A 327 5.02 -8.92 -17.22
N ILE A 328 3.77 -9.35 -17.37
CA ILE A 328 2.95 -9.81 -16.24
C ILE A 328 2.33 -11.19 -16.49
N THR A 329 2.08 -11.89 -15.39
CA THR A 329 1.42 -13.20 -15.37
C THR A 329 0.28 -13.19 -14.37
N ARG A 330 -0.55 -14.24 -14.39
CA ARG A 330 -1.60 -14.48 -13.40
C ARG A 330 -1.68 -15.96 -13.08
N GLN A 331 -2.19 -16.30 -11.90
CA GLN A 331 -2.41 -17.70 -11.55
C GLN A 331 -3.59 -18.27 -12.35
N PRO A 332 -3.58 -19.59 -12.65
CA PRO A 332 -4.75 -20.26 -13.21
C PRO A 332 -6.01 -19.96 -12.39
N GLY A 333 -7.09 -19.53 -13.03
CA GLY A 333 -8.37 -19.24 -12.35
C GLY A 333 -8.52 -17.83 -11.78
N GLN A 334 -7.49 -16.98 -11.83
CA GLN A 334 -7.60 -15.58 -11.34
C GLN A 334 -8.30 -14.65 -12.33
N CYS A 335 -8.95 -13.63 -11.76
CA CYS A 335 -9.81 -12.67 -12.44
C CYS A 335 -9.06 -11.56 -13.17
N ALA A 336 -7.98 -11.09 -12.57
CA ALA A 336 -7.25 -9.93 -12.98
C ALA A 336 -5.77 -10.26 -12.98
N TYR A 337 -5.06 -9.67 -13.93
CA TYR A 337 -3.61 -9.69 -13.88
C TYR A 337 -3.18 -8.73 -12.78
N HIS A 338 -2.46 -9.24 -11.78
CA HIS A 338 -1.89 -8.38 -10.76
C HIS A 338 -0.70 -7.64 -11.38
N ARG A 339 -0.73 -6.31 -11.28
CA ARG A 339 0.46 -5.49 -11.52
C ARG A 339 1.53 -6.01 -10.55
N LEU A 340 2.50 -6.75 -11.06
CA LEU A 340 3.69 -7.03 -10.29
C LEU A 340 4.33 -5.67 -10.08
N SER A 341 4.34 -5.19 -8.83
CA SER A 341 5.13 -4.03 -8.44
C SER A 341 6.60 -4.42 -8.52
N VAL A 342 7.13 -4.59 -9.73
CA VAL A 342 8.57 -4.72 -10.01
C VAL A 342 9.11 -3.31 -10.21
N ARG A 343 9.02 -2.50 -9.16
CA ARG A 343 10.16 -1.69 -8.78
C ARG A 343 10.78 -2.42 -7.61
N CYS A 344 11.71 -3.32 -7.90
CA CYS A 344 12.67 -3.76 -6.90
C CYS A 344 13.68 -2.62 -6.70
N ASP A 345 13.20 -1.48 -6.22
CA ASP A 345 14.04 -0.37 -5.74
C ASP A 345 14.28 -0.49 -4.22
N SER A 346 13.98 -1.66 -3.63
CA SER A 346 14.32 -1.90 -2.23
C SER A 346 15.68 -2.59 -2.15
N ASP A 347 16.72 -1.77 -2.00
CA ASP A 347 18.05 -2.15 -1.51
C ASP A 347 18.00 -3.04 -0.24
N ASP A 348 16.84 -3.08 0.44
CA ASP A 348 16.55 -3.86 1.66
C ASP A 348 16.80 -5.38 1.56
N GLU A 349 16.79 -5.99 0.36
CA GLU A 349 17.03 -7.44 0.22
C GLU A 349 18.44 -7.81 -0.28
N ILE A 350 19.08 -6.95 -1.08
CA ILE A 350 20.40 -7.19 -1.69
C ILE A 350 21.53 -6.82 -0.71
N VAL A 351 21.36 -5.73 0.03
CA VAL A 351 22.35 -5.21 0.98
C VAL A 351 22.72 -6.22 2.10
N PRO A 352 21.78 -6.99 2.70
CA PRO A 352 22.13 -8.02 3.70
C PRO A 352 22.94 -9.21 3.16
N ILE A 353 22.76 -9.54 1.87
CA ILE A 353 23.36 -10.73 1.24
C ILE A 353 24.79 -10.43 0.80
N LEU A 354 25.02 -9.24 0.25
CA LEU A 354 26.37 -8.76 -0.07
C LEU A 354 27.20 -8.49 1.19
N SER A 355 26.58 -8.02 2.27
CA SER A 355 27.24 -7.72 3.56
C SER A 355 27.53 -8.93 4.46
N GLY A 356 27.18 -10.15 4.05
CA GLY A 356 27.55 -11.38 4.75
C GLY A 356 26.69 -11.78 5.94
N ARG A 357 25.51 -11.18 6.10
CA ARG A 357 24.51 -11.64 7.06
C ARG A 357 23.60 -12.72 6.48
N GLN A 358 23.59 -13.88 7.11
CA GLN A 358 22.68 -14.97 6.75
C GLN A 358 21.22 -14.55 7.04
N LYS A 359 20.42 -14.38 5.98
CA LYS A 359 18.99 -14.06 6.09
C LYS A 359 18.20 -15.33 6.41
N LYS A 360 17.29 -15.25 7.37
CA LYS A 360 16.42 -16.37 7.78
C LYS A 360 15.59 -16.84 6.57
N GLY A 361 15.72 -18.10 6.18
CA GLY A 361 15.05 -18.68 4.99
C GLY A 361 15.95 -18.89 3.77
N PHE A 362 17.29 -18.79 3.90
CA PHE A 362 18.25 -19.21 2.87
C PHE A 362 19.18 -20.29 3.44
N THR A 363 19.45 -21.34 2.67
CA THR A 363 20.43 -22.37 3.05
C THR A 363 21.86 -21.87 2.89
N PRO A 364 22.84 -22.45 3.59
CA PRO A 364 24.25 -22.07 3.44
C PRO A 364 24.76 -22.11 1.98
N LYS A 365 24.30 -23.10 1.18
CA LYS A 365 24.66 -23.22 -0.24
C LYS A 365 24.05 -22.12 -1.12
N GLU A 366 22.78 -21.77 -0.89
CA GLU A 366 22.11 -20.69 -1.62
C GLU A 366 22.78 -19.34 -1.31
N TYR A 367 23.17 -19.16 -0.04
CA TYR A 367 23.87 -17.97 0.42
C TYR A 367 25.28 -17.85 -0.19
N GLU A 368 26.02 -18.96 -0.27
CA GLU A 368 27.34 -19.01 -0.90
C GLU A 368 27.28 -18.77 -2.41
N LYS A 369 26.27 -19.32 -3.09
CA LYS A 369 26.03 -19.10 -4.51
C LYS A 369 25.70 -17.63 -4.82
N LEU A 370 24.90 -16.97 -3.99
CA LEU A 370 24.54 -15.56 -4.14
C LEU A 370 25.70 -14.57 -3.88
N ARG A 371 26.76 -15.01 -3.18
CA ARG A 371 27.94 -14.17 -2.86
C ARG A 371 29.15 -14.41 -3.76
N ASN A 372 29.17 -15.50 -4.53
CA ASN A 372 30.28 -15.82 -5.41
C ASN A 372 29.87 -15.65 -6.89
N PRO A 373 30.38 -14.61 -7.59
CA PRO A 373 30.08 -14.36 -9.00
C PRO A 373 30.39 -15.55 -9.93
N GLU A 374 31.39 -16.36 -9.60
CA GLU A 374 31.76 -17.54 -10.40
C GLU A 374 30.73 -18.68 -10.28
N LEU A 375 29.99 -18.74 -9.17
CA LEU A 375 28.94 -19.74 -8.94
C LEU A 375 27.57 -19.33 -9.51
N LEU A 376 27.42 -18.07 -9.91
CA LEU A 376 26.21 -17.56 -10.56
C LEU A 376 26.11 -17.99 -12.03
N GLY A 377 27.19 -18.50 -12.64
CA GLY A 377 27.15 -19.07 -13.99
C GLY A 377 26.64 -18.10 -15.07
N GLY A 378 26.85 -16.79 -14.87
CA GLY A 378 26.37 -15.72 -15.76
C GLY A 378 25.03 -15.08 -15.36
N ALA A 379 24.35 -15.56 -14.32
CA ALA A 379 23.14 -14.95 -13.77
C ALA A 379 23.45 -13.77 -12.84
N THR A 380 22.54 -12.81 -12.70
CA THR A 380 22.66 -11.75 -11.69
C THR A 380 22.22 -12.23 -10.32
N ILE A 381 22.62 -11.53 -9.25
CA ILE A 381 22.15 -11.82 -7.88
C ILE A 381 20.61 -11.74 -7.79
N GLY A 382 19.99 -10.83 -8.56
CA GLY A 382 18.53 -10.72 -8.65
C GLY A 382 17.87 -11.93 -9.30
N ASP A 383 18.49 -12.52 -10.31
CA ASP A 383 17.99 -13.73 -11.00
C ASP A 383 18.04 -14.94 -10.06
N GLU A 384 19.15 -15.10 -9.34
CA GLU A 384 19.32 -16.19 -8.38
C GLU A 384 18.39 -16.04 -7.17
N LEU A 385 18.17 -14.81 -6.67
CA LEU A 385 17.19 -14.53 -5.62
C LEU A 385 15.76 -14.87 -6.05
N SER A 386 15.41 -14.55 -7.28
CA SER A 386 14.12 -14.87 -7.87
C SER A 386 13.93 -16.39 -8.00
N LEU A 387 14.98 -17.11 -8.37
CA LEU A 387 14.99 -18.57 -8.44
C LEU A 387 14.79 -19.21 -7.07
N ILE A 388 15.55 -18.76 -6.06
CA ILE A 388 15.47 -19.27 -4.69
C ILE A 388 14.05 -19.04 -4.14
N ARG A 389 13.49 -17.84 -4.33
CA ARG A 389 12.11 -17.53 -3.89
C ARG A 389 11.08 -18.47 -4.52
N LYS A 390 11.25 -18.82 -5.80
CA LYS A 390 10.40 -19.78 -6.50
C LYS A 390 10.52 -21.19 -5.89
N GLN A 391 11.70 -21.61 -5.46
CA GLN A 391 11.92 -22.91 -4.81
C GLN A 391 11.28 -22.97 -3.42
N TYR A 392 11.41 -21.92 -2.59
CA TYR A 392 10.76 -21.87 -1.27
C TYR A 392 9.23 -21.82 -1.36
N LEU A 393 8.68 -21.09 -2.33
CA LEU A 393 7.24 -21.09 -2.61
C LEU A 393 6.74 -22.49 -3.02
N THR A 394 7.55 -23.22 -3.80
CA THR A 394 7.21 -24.60 -4.20
C THR A 394 7.29 -25.57 -3.01
N ALA A 395 8.27 -25.38 -2.11
CA ALA A 395 8.43 -26.17 -0.89
C ALA A 395 7.33 -25.89 0.13
N GLU A 396 6.91 -24.64 0.31
CA GLU A 396 5.73 -24.28 1.12
C GLU A 396 4.44 -24.83 0.52
N GLN A 397 4.28 -24.84 -0.80
CA GLN A 397 3.13 -25.45 -1.47
C GLN A 397 3.12 -26.98 -1.34
N GLN A 398 4.28 -27.64 -1.37
CA GLN A 398 4.40 -29.07 -1.09
C GLN A 398 4.19 -29.39 0.40
N ALA A 399 4.61 -28.51 1.30
CA ALA A 399 4.32 -28.61 2.74
C ALA A 399 2.83 -28.39 3.03
N ALA A 400 2.18 -27.44 2.35
CA ALA A 400 0.74 -27.19 2.41
C ALA A 400 -0.07 -28.37 1.83
N LYS A 401 0.42 -29.03 0.77
CA LYS A 401 -0.15 -30.31 0.29
C LYS A 401 0.07 -31.47 1.26
N LYS A 402 1.17 -31.49 2.01
CA LYS A 402 1.42 -32.48 3.09
C LYS A 402 0.57 -32.23 4.35
N PHE A 403 0.03 -31.03 4.50
CA PHE A 403 -0.96 -30.65 5.51
C PHE A 403 -2.41 -30.81 5.03
N GLU A 404 -2.68 -31.66 4.04
CA GLU A 404 -3.99 -32.30 3.96
C GLU A 404 -4.16 -33.19 5.19
N VAL A 405 -4.93 -32.67 6.13
CA VAL A 405 -5.45 -33.34 7.32
C VAL A 405 -5.80 -34.78 6.94
N LYS A 406 -5.11 -35.77 7.53
CA LYS A 406 -5.63 -37.13 7.63
C LYS A 406 -6.97 -37.01 8.35
N LYS A 407 -8.05 -36.89 7.59
CA LYS A 407 -9.42 -36.83 8.10
C LYS A 407 -9.61 -38.08 8.95
N SER A 408 -9.79 -37.89 10.26
CA SER A 408 -10.24 -38.99 11.11
C SER A 408 -11.59 -39.46 10.59
N ALA A 409 -11.81 -40.77 10.54
CA ALA A 409 -12.98 -41.42 9.94
C ALA A 409 -14.35 -41.08 10.58
N ASN A 410 -14.38 -40.13 11.52
CA ASN A 410 -15.57 -39.75 12.29
C ASN A 410 -16.26 -38.47 11.75
N TRP A 411 -15.75 -37.91 10.65
CA TRP A 411 -16.22 -36.65 10.09
C TRP A 411 -16.47 -36.77 8.58
N ASP A 412 -17.66 -36.39 8.13
CA ASP A 412 -18.00 -36.17 6.72
C ASP A 412 -18.38 -34.70 6.52
N GLY A 413 -17.50 -33.95 5.85
CA GLY A 413 -17.57 -32.49 5.82
C GLY A 413 -17.52 -31.88 7.22
N ASP A 414 -18.44 -30.97 7.52
CA ASP A 414 -18.58 -30.31 8.83
C ASP A 414 -19.54 -31.07 9.77
N VAL A 415 -20.01 -32.26 9.38
CA VAL A 415 -20.98 -33.06 10.13
C VAL A 415 -20.26 -34.22 10.83
N TYR A 416 -20.37 -34.24 12.16
CA TYR A 416 -19.94 -35.36 12.99
C TYR A 416 -20.92 -36.52 12.81
N ILE A 417 -20.45 -37.65 12.26
CA ILE A 417 -21.30 -38.80 11.89
C ILE A 417 -21.20 -40.00 12.84
N GLY A 418 -20.47 -39.89 13.96
CA GLY A 418 -20.35 -40.94 15.00
C GLY A 418 -19.62 -42.21 14.53
N SER A 419 -19.31 -43.24 15.32
CA SER A 419 -19.39 -43.51 16.76
C SER A 419 -18.37 -44.61 17.09
N GLY A 420 -17.08 -44.38 16.82
CA GLY A 420 -16.01 -45.35 17.05
C GLY A 420 -14.88 -44.75 17.89
N TRP A 421 -14.76 -45.18 19.14
CA TRP A 421 -13.57 -44.93 19.94
C TRP A 421 -12.42 -45.73 19.33
N ASN A 422 -11.43 -45.06 18.74
CA ASN A 422 -10.19 -45.72 18.36
C ASN A 422 -9.24 -45.78 19.57
N GLU A 423 -8.33 -46.77 19.58
CA GLU A 423 -7.41 -47.04 20.71
C GLU A 423 -6.58 -45.81 21.13
N LEU A 424 -6.34 -44.88 20.20
CA LEU A 424 -5.66 -43.61 20.46
C LEU A 424 -6.49 -42.66 21.34
N SER A 425 -7.81 -42.63 21.15
CA SER A 425 -8.73 -41.82 21.97
C SER A 425 -8.90 -42.40 23.38
N ALA A 426 -8.88 -43.73 23.51
CA ALA A 426 -8.86 -44.40 24.81
C ALA A 426 -7.52 -44.19 25.55
N GLY A 427 -6.40 -44.22 24.82
CA GLY A 427 -5.07 -43.93 25.36
C GLY A 427 -4.92 -42.49 25.86
N ILE A 428 -5.46 -41.50 25.14
CA ILE A 428 -5.45 -40.09 25.56
C ILE A 428 -6.29 -39.87 26.83
N LEU A 429 -7.43 -40.54 26.96
CA LEU A 429 -8.25 -40.49 28.17
C LEU A 429 -7.49 -41.06 29.39
N ILE A 430 -6.78 -42.17 29.21
CA ILE A 430 -5.99 -42.80 30.28
C ILE A 430 -4.76 -41.96 30.67
N ILE A 431 -4.07 -41.35 29.69
CA ILE A 431 -2.81 -40.63 29.93
C ILE A 431 -3.05 -39.20 30.45
N ILE A 432 -4.14 -38.55 30.06
CA ILE A 432 -4.37 -37.14 30.43
C ILE A 432 -5.42 -37.01 31.53
N VAL A 433 -6.53 -37.73 31.42
CA VAL A 433 -7.67 -37.52 32.33
C VAL A 433 -7.45 -38.22 33.68
N ILE A 434 -6.79 -39.40 33.71
CA ILE A 434 -6.51 -40.10 34.98
C ILE A 434 -5.50 -39.34 35.85
N PRO A 435 -4.39 -38.79 35.33
CA PRO A 435 -3.50 -37.96 36.14
C PRO A 435 -4.13 -36.63 36.59
N LEU A 436 -4.98 -36.02 35.75
CA LEU A 436 -5.73 -34.82 36.12
C LEU A 436 -6.77 -35.09 37.21
N LEU A 437 -7.48 -36.23 37.14
CA LEU A 437 -8.36 -36.68 38.21
C LEU A 437 -7.58 -37.07 39.47
N GLY A 438 -6.38 -37.64 39.34
CA GLY A 438 -5.47 -37.90 40.45
C GLY A 438 -4.96 -36.62 41.12
N LEU A 439 -4.67 -35.57 40.34
CA LEU A 439 -4.30 -34.24 40.84
C LEU A 439 -5.48 -33.51 41.47
N LEU A 440 -6.70 -33.65 40.91
CA LEU A 440 -7.92 -33.10 41.51
C LEU A 440 -8.28 -33.83 42.80
N PHE A 441 -8.09 -35.14 42.86
CA PHE A 441 -8.31 -35.94 44.07
C PHE A 441 -7.23 -35.65 45.12
N ALA A 442 -5.97 -35.47 44.71
CA ALA A 442 -4.89 -35.02 45.58
C ALA A 442 -5.17 -33.61 46.11
N TRP A 443 -5.64 -32.68 45.29
CA TRP A 443 -6.03 -31.32 45.71
C TRP A 443 -7.24 -31.33 46.67
N ALA A 444 -8.26 -32.13 46.38
CA ALA A 444 -9.45 -32.28 47.23
C ALA A 444 -9.15 -32.98 48.57
N THR A 445 -8.13 -33.86 48.62
CA THR A 445 -7.70 -34.54 49.85
C THR A 445 -6.59 -33.80 50.61
N TYR A 446 -5.82 -32.92 49.95
CA TYR A 446 -4.84 -32.05 50.62
C TYR A 446 -5.52 -31.02 51.53
N GLY A 447 -6.72 -30.56 51.15
CA GLY A 447 -7.51 -29.60 51.93
C GLY A 447 -8.25 -30.19 53.15
N THR A 448 -8.26 -31.52 53.32
CA THR A 448 -9.03 -32.20 54.38
C THR A 448 -8.17 -32.89 55.45
N LEU A 449 -6.84 -32.81 55.37
CA LEU A 449 -5.92 -33.44 56.33
C LEU A 449 -5.08 -32.47 57.19
N TRP A 450 -5.17 -31.14 56.99
CA TRP A 450 -4.35 -30.16 57.71
C TRP A 450 -5.07 -28.88 58.17
N ALA A 451 -6.28 -29.01 58.70
CA ALA A 451 -6.90 -27.94 59.49
C ALA A 451 -7.62 -28.53 60.70
N THR A 452 -6.87 -28.71 61.79
CA THR A 452 -7.42 -28.89 63.14
C THR A 452 -7.09 -27.65 63.97
N GLY A 453 -8.10 -27.19 64.71
CA GLY A 453 -8.06 -26.16 65.75
C GLY A 453 -8.32 -24.73 65.24
N ASP A 454 -9.23 -23.94 65.79
CA ASP A 454 -10.17 -24.08 66.90
C ASP A 454 -11.23 -22.96 66.75
N ASP A 455 -12.47 -23.26 67.17
CA ASP A 455 -13.42 -22.42 67.92
C ASP A 455 -13.66 -20.94 67.54
N CYS A 456 -14.89 -20.39 67.50
CA CYS A 456 -16.07 -20.71 68.29
C CYS A 456 -17.31 -19.89 67.82
N LEU A 457 -18.49 -20.43 68.10
CA LEU A 457 -19.78 -19.77 68.40
C LEU A 457 -20.74 -19.33 67.25
N GLN A 458 -21.75 -20.18 67.12
CA GLN A 458 -23.11 -20.01 66.57
C GLN A 458 -24.01 -19.03 67.40
N PRO A 459 -25.36 -18.86 67.18
CA PRO A 459 -26.28 -19.37 66.12
C PRO A 459 -27.36 -18.36 65.58
N ARG A 460 -28.08 -18.80 64.53
CA ARG A 460 -29.57 -18.80 64.35
C ARG A 460 -30.15 -18.19 63.05
N SER A 461 -30.49 -19.12 62.15
CA SER A 461 -31.80 -19.40 61.52
C SER A 461 -32.59 -18.36 60.71
N ARG A 462 -32.76 -18.72 59.41
CA ARG A 462 -33.98 -18.78 58.56
C ARG A 462 -34.88 -17.54 58.43
N VAL A 463 -35.16 -17.10 57.19
CA VAL A 463 -36.35 -17.42 56.36
C VAL A 463 -36.40 -16.46 55.13
N GLY A 464 -36.65 -17.02 53.93
CA GLY A 464 -37.56 -16.44 52.91
C GLY A 464 -37.07 -15.35 51.96
N ALA A 465 -36.89 -15.69 50.68
CA ALA A 465 -37.14 -14.80 49.53
C ALA A 465 -38.66 -14.49 49.41
N PRO A 466 -39.18 -13.53 48.59
CA PRO A 466 -38.59 -12.98 47.35
C PRO A 466 -38.91 -11.48 47.01
N SER A 467 -38.44 -11.09 45.81
CA SER A 467 -38.97 -10.06 44.88
C SER A 467 -38.44 -8.60 44.92
N LEU A 468 -37.87 -8.23 43.77
CA LEU A 468 -37.57 -6.89 43.23
C LEU A 468 -38.79 -5.93 43.31
N PRO A 469 -38.63 -4.58 43.37
CA PRO A 469 -37.90 -3.84 42.32
C PRO A 469 -37.14 -2.54 42.68
N LEU A 470 -36.12 -2.31 41.85
CA LEU A 470 -35.61 -1.07 41.24
C LEU A 470 -35.56 0.27 42.01
N HIS A 471 -34.35 0.82 41.90
CA HIS A 471 -33.93 2.22 41.90
C HIS A 471 -33.84 2.97 43.23
N THR A 472 -32.64 3.00 43.80
CA THR A 472 -31.81 4.23 43.80
C THR A 472 -30.36 3.96 44.22
N THR A 473 -29.44 4.57 43.46
CA THR A 473 -28.08 4.99 43.82
C THR A 473 -27.13 3.98 44.47
N ALA A 474 -26.17 3.48 43.68
CA ALA A 474 -24.83 3.17 44.17
C ALA A 474 -23.80 3.82 43.24
N ARG A 475 -22.94 4.68 43.81
CA ARG A 475 -21.68 5.12 43.18
C ARG A 475 -20.91 3.88 42.73
N PRO A 476 -20.33 3.83 41.52
CA PRO A 476 -19.26 2.87 41.27
C PRO A 476 -17.95 3.46 41.81
N ALA A 477 -17.36 2.74 42.75
CA ALA A 477 -15.96 2.90 43.12
C ALA A 477 -15.09 2.60 41.88
N THR A 478 -14.32 3.62 41.49
CA THR A 478 -12.92 3.60 41.05
C THR A 478 -12.27 2.30 40.55
N MET A 479 -11.67 2.46 39.35
CA MET A 479 -10.73 1.64 38.56
C MET A 479 -11.32 0.57 37.64
N SER A 480 -11.35 0.90 36.34
CA SER A 480 -10.40 0.32 35.37
C SER A 480 -10.37 1.15 34.05
N PHE A 481 -9.25 1.03 33.32
CA PHE A 481 -9.00 1.37 31.90
C PHE A 481 -7.79 0.49 31.46
N MET A 482 -7.91 -0.81 31.80
CA MET A 482 -6.92 -1.91 31.92
C MET A 482 -5.56 -1.83 31.22
N ASP A 483 -4.52 -2.35 31.90
CA ASP A 483 -3.17 -2.77 31.45
C ASP A 483 -2.32 -1.78 30.63
N ILE A 484 -2.82 -0.56 30.38
CA ILE A 484 -1.99 0.52 29.86
C ILE A 484 -1.04 0.94 30.98
N LYS A 485 0.20 0.48 30.88
CA LYS A 485 1.30 1.00 31.69
C LYS A 485 1.39 2.51 31.41
N ALA A 486 1.13 3.29 32.45
CA ALA A 486 1.05 4.75 32.38
C ALA A 486 1.38 5.35 33.76
N ALA A 487 1.89 6.57 33.76
CA ALA A 487 2.13 7.32 35.00
C ALA A 487 0.83 7.57 35.78
N ALA A 488 0.94 7.67 37.12
CA ALA A 488 -0.19 8.04 37.97
C ALA A 488 -0.79 9.39 37.52
N GLY A 489 -2.13 9.45 37.46
CA GLY A 489 -2.86 10.63 37.01
C GLY A 489 -2.68 10.97 35.52
N ARG A 490 -2.20 10.04 34.68
CA ARG A 490 -2.03 10.25 33.22
C ARG A 490 -3.32 10.70 32.53
N PHE A 491 -4.47 10.17 32.95
CA PHE A 491 -5.76 10.43 32.34
C PHE A 491 -6.64 11.37 33.16
N ASP A 492 -6.08 12.10 34.12
CA ASP A 492 -6.84 13.06 34.93
C ASP A 492 -7.42 14.16 34.02
N GLY A 493 -8.74 14.36 34.12
CA GLY A 493 -9.47 15.31 33.27
C GLY A 493 -9.69 14.86 31.82
N VAL A 494 -9.36 13.61 31.46
CA VAL A 494 -9.64 13.04 30.13
C VAL A 494 -11.00 12.35 30.12
N THR A 495 -11.88 12.78 29.22
CA THR A 495 -13.22 12.23 29.01
C THR A 495 -13.21 11.19 27.90
N ARG A 496 -13.85 10.04 28.15
CA ARG A 496 -14.09 8.98 27.17
C ARG A 496 -15.60 8.74 27.10
N PRO A 497 -16.26 8.96 25.95
CA PRO A 497 -17.69 8.70 25.79
C PRO A 497 -18.01 7.23 25.48
N TYR A 498 -17.01 6.35 25.53
CA TYR A 498 -17.11 4.91 25.35
C TYR A 498 -16.63 4.19 26.61
N THR A 499 -16.96 2.91 26.72
CA THR A 499 -16.66 2.10 27.90
C THR A 499 -15.41 1.25 27.73
N GLU A 500 -14.86 0.73 28.82
CA GLU A 500 -13.79 -0.29 28.74
C GLU A 500 -14.23 -1.56 28.02
N GLN A 501 -15.51 -1.93 28.17
CA GLN A 501 -16.07 -3.09 27.48
C GLN A 501 -16.01 -2.90 25.96
N ASP A 502 -16.20 -1.67 25.46
CA ASP A 502 -16.03 -1.35 24.05
C ASP A 502 -14.58 -1.54 23.60
N VAL A 503 -13.61 -1.06 24.39
CA VAL A 503 -12.18 -1.24 24.11
C VAL A 503 -11.82 -2.72 24.04
N GLN A 504 -12.21 -3.52 25.04
CA GLN A 504 -11.95 -4.95 25.07
C GLN A 504 -12.58 -5.69 23.89
N ARG A 505 -13.82 -5.32 23.53
CA ARG A 505 -14.52 -5.89 22.37
C ARG A 505 -13.83 -5.60 21.04
N LEU A 506 -13.19 -4.44 20.91
CA LEU A 506 -12.53 -3.99 19.67
C LEU A 506 -11.04 -4.35 19.59
N ARG A 507 -10.41 -4.75 20.70
CA ARG A 507 -8.98 -5.06 20.78
C ARG A 507 -8.54 -6.33 20.07
N GLY A 508 -9.46 -7.28 19.87
CA GLY A 508 -9.13 -8.62 19.39
C GLY A 508 -8.55 -9.53 20.49
N SER A 509 -8.27 -10.78 20.14
CA SER A 509 -7.92 -11.83 21.12
C SER A 509 -6.43 -11.89 21.50
N VAL A 510 -5.58 -11.09 20.86
CA VAL A 510 -4.13 -11.09 21.09
C VAL A 510 -3.67 -9.67 21.38
N LYS A 511 -2.98 -9.49 22.50
CA LYS A 511 -2.34 -8.21 22.83
C LYS A 511 -1.04 -8.06 22.03
N VAL A 512 -1.00 -7.08 21.14
CA VAL A 512 0.22 -6.66 20.43
C VAL A 512 0.88 -5.54 21.25
N GLU A 513 2.17 -5.69 21.56
CA GLU A 513 2.92 -4.68 22.33
C GLU A 513 3.53 -3.63 21.40
N HIS A 514 3.37 -2.36 21.76
CA HIS A 514 3.89 -1.21 21.00
C HIS A 514 4.96 -0.46 21.81
N THR A 515 6.10 -1.13 22.06
CA THR A 515 7.15 -0.68 22.99
C THR A 515 7.61 0.77 22.80
N LEU A 516 7.90 1.18 21.55
CA LEU A 516 8.41 2.52 21.27
C LEU A 516 7.35 3.60 21.49
N ALA A 517 6.10 3.35 21.09
CA ALA A 517 5.00 4.27 21.34
C ALA A 517 4.72 4.43 22.85
N GLN A 518 4.70 3.32 23.59
CA GLN A 518 4.48 3.37 25.03
C GLN A 518 5.58 4.14 25.75
N ARG A 519 6.85 3.76 25.54
CA ARG A 519 8.02 4.42 26.15
C ARG A 519 8.08 5.90 25.76
N GLY A 520 7.86 6.19 24.48
CA GLY A 520 7.84 7.56 23.96
C GLY A 520 6.75 8.40 24.62
N ALA A 521 5.53 7.89 24.72
CA ALA A 521 4.40 8.60 25.32
C ALA A 521 4.60 8.86 26.82
N GLU A 522 5.10 7.86 27.57
CA GLU A 522 5.44 8.01 28.99
C GLU A 522 6.53 9.09 29.20
N LYS A 523 7.61 9.03 28.42
CA LYS A 523 8.70 10.02 28.46
C LYS A 523 8.22 11.42 28.07
N LEU A 524 7.42 11.54 27.01
CA LEU A 524 6.85 12.81 26.61
C LEU A 524 6.01 13.41 27.73
N TRP A 525 5.15 12.62 28.34
CA TRP A 525 4.30 13.06 29.44
C TRP A 525 5.11 13.52 30.66
N GLU A 526 6.18 12.80 31.00
CA GLU A 526 7.10 13.21 32.05
C GLU A 526 7.74 14.57 31.74
N LEU A 527 8.34 14.71 30.55
CA LEU A 527 8.99 15.95 30.11
C LEU A 527 8.04 17.14 30.14
N LEU A 528 6.78 16.97 29.69
CA LEU A 528 5.77 18.03 29.71
C LEU A 528 5.42 18.51 31.12
N LYS A 529 5.58 17.63 32.13
CA LYS A 529 5.32 17.96 33.54
C LYS A 529 6.53 18.54 34.25
N THR A 530 7.74 18.07 33.93
CA THR A 530 8.96 18.40 34.67
C THR A 530 9.74 19.56 34.07
N GLU A 531 9.70 19.73 32.75
CA GLU A 531 10.40 20.84 32.09
C GLU A 531 9.56 22.12 32.12
N PRO A 532 10.20 23.32 32.12
CA PRO A 532 9.49 24.57 31.91
C PRO A 532 8.64 24.53 30.63
N TYR A 533 9.24 24.00 29.55
CA TYR A 533 8.63 23.63 28.28
C TYR A 533 9.55 22.65 27.54
N VAL A 534 8.98 21.88 26.61
CA VAL A 534 9.69 20.96 25.72
C VAL A 534 9.69 21.57 24.34
N HIS A 535 10.88 21.87 23.80
CA HIS A 535 11.01 22.34 22.42
C HIS A 535 11.45 21.25 21.44
N ALA A 536 10.97 21.34 20.20
CA ALA A 536 11.30 20.41 19.14
C ALA A 536 11.45 21.10 17.77
N LEU A 537 12.10 20.42 16.84
CA LEU A 537 12.24 20.85 15.45
C LEU A 537 11.59 19.81 14.54
N GLY A 538 10.98 20.28 13.44
CA GLY A 538 10.43 19.41 12.39
C GLY A 538 11.53 18.64 11.68
N ALA A 539 11.55 17.32 11.82
CA ALA A 539 12.45 16.40 11.13
C ALA A 539 11.75 15.74 9.95
N LEU A 540 12.39 15.82 8.77
CA LEU A 540 11.94 15.17 7.54
C LEU A 540 12.81 13.98 7.14
N SER A 541 13.78 13.58 7.97
CA SER A 541 14.60 12.39 7.77
C SER A 541 15.09 11.81 9.09
N GLY A 542 15.51 10.54 9.07
CA GLY A 542 16.11 9.89 10.24
C GLY A 542 17.40 10.57 10.70
N ASN A 543 18.28 10.97 9.77
CA ASN A 543 19.54 11.63 10.12
C ASN A 543 19.31 12.99 10.79
N GLN A 544 18.32 13.76 10.34
CA GLN A 544 17.95 15.01 11.02
C GLN A 544 17.56 14.75 12.47
N ALA A 545 16.73 13.74 12.74
CA ALA A 545 16.34 13.38 14.10
C ALA A 545 17.52 12.89 14.95
N VAL A 546 18.46 12.12 14.37
CA VAL A 546 19.69 11.71 15.06
C VAL A 546 20.55 12.93 15.43
N GLN A 547 20.72 13.90 14.51
CA GLN A 547 21.47 15.12 14.82
C GLN A 547 20.77 15.99 15.87
N MET A 548 19.43 16.07 15.85
CA MET A 548 18.65 16.73 16.90
C MET A 548 18.88 16.09 18.28
N ALA A 549 18.91 14.75 18.35
CA ALA A 549 19.23 14.03 19.58
C ALA A 549 20.68 14.26 20.03
N LYS A 550 21.64 14.26 19.11
CA LYS A 550 23.05 14.52 19.42
C LYS A 550 23.31 15.93 19.92
N ALA A 551 22.55 16.91 19.40
CA ALA A 551 22.58 18.29 19.84
C ALA A 551 21.88 18.52 21.21
N GLY A 552 21.20 17.50 21.76
CA GLY A 552 20.59 17.56 23.09
C GLY A 552 19.11 17.96 23.12
N LEU A 553 18.41 17.98 21.99
CA LEU A 553 16.95 18.13 22.00
C LEU A 553 16.29 16.91 22.67
N LYS A 554 15.19 17.16 23.39
CA LYS A 554 14.49 16.13 24.19
C LYS A 554 13.27 15.53 23.48
N ALA A 555 12.88 16.06 22.32
CA ALA A 555 11.74 15.61 21.54
C ALA A 555 11.93 15.91 20.04
N ILE A 556 11.19 15.18 19.20
CA ILE A 556 11.15 15.38 17.74
C ILE A 556 9.73 15.79 17.35
N TYR A 557 9.61 16.78 16.47
CA TYR A 557 8.36 17.07 15.79
C TYR A 557 8.43 16.47 14.38
N LEU A 558 7.34 15.85 13.94
CA LEU A 558 7.22 15.35 12.56
C LEU A 558 6.08 16.11 11.89
N SER A 559 6.46 16.92 10.89
CA SER A 559 5.57 17.84 10.18
C SER A 559 4.90 17.18 8.97
N GLY A 560 3.57 17.23 8.89
CA GLY A 560 2.80 16.80 7.71
C GLY A 560 3.14 17.64 6.47
N TRP A 561 3.40 18.95 6.67
CA TRP A 561 3.89 19.83 5.61
C TRP A 561 5.21 19.33 5.01
N GLN A 562 6.17 18.91 5.84
CA GLN A 562 7.47 18.45 5.33
C GLN A 562 7.37 17.09 4.64
N VAL A 563 6.46 16.23 5.10
CA VAL A 563 6.09 15.00 4.41
C VAL A 563 5.52 15.31 3.04
N ALA A 564 4.57 16.24 2.94
CA ALA A 564 4.02 16.69 1.66
C ALA A 564 5.11 17.22 0.72
N ALA A 565 6.03 18.05 1.23
CA ALA A 565 7.05 18.69 0.41
C ALA A 565 8.09 17.70 -0.15
N GLU A 566 8.56 16.74 0.67
CA GLU A 566 9.81 16.02 0.36
C GLU A 566 9.83 14.53 0.72
N ASN A 567 8.95 14.03 1.59
CA ASN A 567 9.11 12.66 2.13
C ASN A 567 7.78 11.93 2.31
N ASN A 568 6.97 11.89 1.25
CA ASN A 568 5.73 11.13 1.19
C ASN A 568 5.81 9.91 0.26
N THR A 569 4.89 8.98 0.45
CA THR A 569 4.88 7.69 -0.26
C THR A 569 4.34 7.75 -1.68
N ALA A 570 3.88 8.91 -2.15
CA ALA A 570 3.60 9.14 -3.57
C ALA A 570 4.86 9.54 -4.35
N GLY A 571 5.97 9.86 -3.66
CA GLY A 571 7.24 10.22 -4.30
C GLY A 571 7.19 11.54 -5.07
N ALA A 572 6.30 12.46 -4.66
CA ALA A 572 6.08 13.74 -5.33
C ALA A 572 6.16 14.90 -4.33
N THR A 573 6.50 16.09 -4.81
CA THR A 573 6.41 17.33 -4.02
C THR A 573 4.99 17.86 -4.04
N TYR A 574 4.40 18.05 -2.86
CA TYR A 574 3.06 18.61 -2.70
C TYR A 574 3.06 19.85 -1.79
N PRO A 575 2.09 20.77 -2.00
CA PRO A 575 1.71 21.70 -0.96
C PRO A 575 1.02 20.97 0.20
N ASP A 576 1.01 21.59 1.37
CA ASP A 576 0.35 21.08 2.58
C ASP A 576 -1.18 21.22 2.49
N GLN A 577 -1.80 20.25 1.79
CA GLN A 577 -3.23 20.17 1.54
C GLN A 577 -3.77 18.72 1.59
N SER A 578 -3.16 17.85 2.39
CA SER A 578 -3.55 16.42 2.53
C SER A 578 -3.58 15.64 1.20
N LEU A 579 -2.76 16.02 0.21
CA LEU A 579 -2.72 15.36 -1.11
C LEU A 579 -1.97 14.03 -1.08
N TYR A 580 -1.05 13.86 -0.14
CA TYR A 580 -0.21 12.68 -0.06
C TYR A 580 -0.97 11.48 0.55
N PRO A 581 -0.57 10.24 0.26
CA PRO A 581 -1.21 9.06 0.83
C PRO A 581 -1.09 9.03 2.36
N VAL A 582 -2.19 8.73 3.05
CA VAL A 582 -2.35 8.78 4.52
C VAL A 582 -1.26 8.02 5.32
N ASN A 583 -0.62 7.00 4.73
CA ASN A 583 0.44 6.24 5.38
C ASN A 583 1.82 6.94 5.38
N SER A 584 1.97 8.09 4.73
CA SER A 584 3.25 8.78 4.59
C SER A 584 3.87 9.20 5.92
N VAL A 585 3.09 9.82 6.81
CA VAL A 585 3.56 10.20 8.15
C VAL A 585 3.96 8.96 8.97
N PRO A 586 3.13 7.89 9.10
CA PRO A 586 3.54 6.65 9.76
C PRO A 586 4.85 6.05 9.24
N VAL A 587 5.06 6.06 7.92
CA VAL A 587 6.32 5.58 7.31
C VAL A 587 7.52 6.42 7.79
N LEU A 588 7.38 7.74 7.85
CA LEU A 588 8.44 8.62 8.34
C LEU A 588 8.67 8.46 9.85
N VAL A 589 7.62 8.29 10.67
CA VAL A 589 7.76 7.98 12.11
C VAL A 589 8.64 6.74 12.29
N LYS A 590 8.31 5.66 11.57
CA LYS A 590 9.08 4.41 11.61
C LYS A 590 10.53 4.63 11.17
N ARG A 591 10.76 5.39 10.10
CA ARG A 591 12.09 5.73 9.60
C ARG A 591 12.93 6.50 10.63
N ILE A 592 12.32 7.46 11.33
CA ILE A 592 12.98 8.21 12.40
C ILE A 592 13.34 7.29 13.56
N ASN A 593 12.40 6.47 14.05
CA ASN A 593 12.64 5.51 15.12
C ASN A 593 13.76 4.52 14.78
N ASN A 594 13.82 4.01 13.54
CA ASN A 594 14.89 3.13 13.08
C ASN A 594 16.26 3.83 13.09
N ALA A 595 16.34 5.10 12.70
CA ALA A 595 17.59 5.87 12.72
C ALA A 595 18.07 6.13 14.15
N LEU A 596 17.16 6.49 15.06
CA LEU A 596 17.46 6.66 16.48
C LEU A 596 17.91 5.34 17.12
N GLN A 597 17.22 4.23 16.82
CA GLN A 597 17.61 2.90 17.26
C GLN A 597 19.00 2.52 16.76
N ARG A 598 19.33 2.87 15.51
CA ARG A 598 20.65 2.59 14.95
C ARG A 598 21.75 3.38 15.68
N ALA A 599 21.50 4.66 15.94
CA ALA A 599 22.44 5.51 16.67
C ALA A 599 22.71 4.97 18.10
N ASP A 600 21.66 4.51 18.79
CA ASP A 600 21.77 3.83 20.09
C ASP A 600 22.62 2.56 20.01
N GLN A 601 22.36 1.70 19.03
CA GLN A 601 23.11 0.46 18.81
C GLN A 601 24.59 0.69 18.54
N ILE A 602 24.94 1.75 17.79
CA ILE A 602 26.34 2.15 17.53
C ILE A 602 27.03 2.51 18.84
N GLU A 603 26.49 3.47 19.61
CA GLU A 603 27.12 3.89 20.88
C GLU A 603 27.16 2.76 21.92
N TYR A 604 26.14 1.90 21.96
CA TYR A 604 26.11 0.75 22.86
C TYR A 604 27.19 -0.28 22.51
N ALA A 605 27.37 -0.60 21.23
CA ALA A 605 28.41 -1.53 20.78
C ALA A 605 29.83 -1.00 21.03
N GLU A 606 30.01 0.32 21.02
CA GLU A 606 31.28 0.98 21.37
C GLU A 606 31.51 1.08 22.89
N GLY A 607 30.59 0.54 23.70
CA GLY A 607 30.76 0.39 25.15
C GLY A 607 30.29 1.58 25.98
N LYS A 608 29.68 2.61 25.38
CA LYS A 608 29.15 3.75 26.13
C LYS A 608 28.00 4.45 25.40
N VAL A 609 26.78 4.22 25.84
CA VAL A 609 25.64 5.08 25.50
C VAL A 609 25.69 6.32 26.40
N THR A 610 25.97 7.47 25.80
CA THR A 610 26.14 8.74 26.54
C THR A 610 24.89 9.60 26.57
N ARG A 611 23.90 9.25 25.75
CA ARG A 611 22.69 10.03 25.52
C ARG A 611 21.51 9.12 25.23
N ASP A 612 20.30 9.62 25.50
CA ASP A 612 19.07 8.88 25.17
C ASP A 612 18.61 9.23 23.75
N TYR A 613 18.82 8.28 22.82
CA TYR A 613 18.40 8.45 21.42
C TYR A 613 16.91 8.26 21.20
N PHE A 614 16.22 7.52 22.06
CA PHE A 614 14.80 7.25 21.88
C PHE A 614 13.99 8.46 22.38
N LEU A 615 14.05 9.54 21.60
CA LEU A 615 13.28 10.76 21.81
C LEU A 615 11.80 10.54 21.45
N PRO A 616 10.86 11.10 22.23
CA PRO A 616 9.45 11.09 21.86
C PRO A 616 9.22 11.86 20.56
N ILE A 617 8.47 11.24 19.64
CA ILE A 617 8.04 11.85 18.38
C ILE A 617 6.60 12.32 18.53
N VAL A 618 6.36 13.62 18.35
CA VAL A 618 5.02 14.19 18.19
C VAL A 618 4.74 14.33 16.71
N ALA A 619 3.76 13.59 16.20
CA ALA A 619 3.49 13.46 14.77
C ALA A 619 2.19 14.14 14.34
N ASP A 620 2.23 14.68 13.13
CA ASP A 620 1.10 15.33 12.47
C ASP A 620 0.11 14.32 11.89
N ALA A 621 -1.13 14.34 12.35
CA ALA A 621 -2.23 13.56 11.78
C ALA A 621 -3.18 14.41 10.91
N GLU A 622 -2.82 15.66 10.65
CA GLU A 622 -3.56 16.66 9.90
C GLU A 622 -5.03 16.73 10.34
N ALA A 623 -5.97 16.77 9.39
CA ALA A 623 -7.40 16.69 9.63
C ALA A 623 -7.90 15.23 9.75
N GLY A 624 -7.01 14.23 9.80
CA GLY A 624 -7.34 12.81 9.88
C GLY A 624 -7.69 12.13 8.56
N PHE A 625 -7.44 12.77 7.42
CA PHE A 625 -7.62 12.20 6.06
C PHE A 625 -9.05 11.66 5.79
N GLY A 626 -10.07 12.26 6.39
CA GLY A 626 -11.46 11.89 6.20
C GLY A 626 -12.30 12.02 7.46
N GLY A 627 -13.04 10.95 7.77
CA GLY A 627 -13.91 10.91 8.95
C GLY A 627 -13.26 10.25 10.17
N PRO A 628 -14.04 9.97 11.22
CA PRO A 628 -13.52 9.38 12.46
C PRO A 628 -12.83 8.01 12.27
N LEU A 629 -13.25 7.21 11.28
CA LEU A 629 -12.59 5.93 10.98
C LEU A 629 -11.18 6.12 10.40
N ASN A 630 -10.99 7.14 9.55
CA ASN A 630 -9.67 7.50 9.04
C ASN A 630 -8.77 8.00 10.18
N ALA A 631 -9.31 8.84 11.08
CA ALA A 631 -8.60 9.29 12.26
C ALA A 631 -8.20 8.13 13.21
N PHE A 632 -9.07 7.14 13.37
CA PHE A 632 -8.79 5.91 14.14
C PHE A 632 -7.63 5.12 13.52
N GLU A 633 -7.71 4.79 12.24
CA GLU A 633 -6.68 4.00 11.54
C GLU A 633 -5.34 4.74 11.47
N LEU A 634 -5.35 6.04 11.18
CA LEU A 634 -4.13 6.85 11.18
C LEU A 634 -3.47 6.86 12.56
N THR A 635 -4.24 7.05 13.64
CA THR A 635 -3.70 7.00 15.01
C THR A 635 -3.09 5.64 15.32
N LYS A 636 -3.76 4.55 14.93
CA LYS A 636 -3.24 3.19 15.10
C LYS A 636 -1.93 2.98 14.34
N HIS A 637 -1.84 3.40 13.08
CA HIS A 637 -0.60 3.30 12.30
C HIS A 637 0.54 4.15 12.87
N LEU A 638 0.24 5.33 13.43
CA LEU A 638 1.23 6.17 14.11
C LEU A 638 1.76 5.49 15.39
N ILE A 639 0.89 4.83 16.15
CA ILE A 639 1.27 4.05 17.33
C ILE A 639 2.12 2.83 16.92
N GLU A 640 1.72 2.09 15.90
CA GLU A 640 2.49 0.97 15.36
C GLU A 640 3.89 1.39 14.91
N ALA A 641 4.02 2.58 14.34
CA ALA A 641 5.30 3.17 13.94
C ALA A 641 6.14 3.70 15.11
N GLY A 642 5.55 3.84 16.31
CA GLY A 642 6.23 4.28 17.53
C GLY A 642 6.12 5.78 17.83
N ALA A 643 5.05 6.46 17.40
CA ALA A 643 4.80 7.84 17.79
C ALA A 643 4.45 7.96 19.29
N ALA A 644 4.97 9.00 19.95
CA ALA A 644 4.72 9.30 21.36
C ALA A 644 3.45 10.15 21.56
N GLY A 645 3.22 11.07 20.61
CA GLY A 645 2.03 11.90 20.57
C GLY A 645 1.57 12.17 19.14
N VAL A 646 0.30 12.51 19.00
CA VAL A 646 -0.35 12.80 17.72
C VAL A 646 -1.20 14.05 17.85
N HIS A 647 -1.25 14.87 16.81
CA HIS A 647 -2.13 16.03 16.77
C HIS A 647 -3.13 15.98 15.63
N PHE A 648 -4.36 16.40 15.91
CA PHE A 648 -5.45 16.52 14.93
C PHE A 648 -5.95 17.96 14.89
N GLU A 649 -6.27 18.46 13.71
CA GLU A 649 -6.82 19.80 13.49
C GLU A 649 -8.29 19.76 13.04
N ASP A 650 -9.04 20.81 13.35
CA ASP A 650 -10.49 20.91 13.10
C ASP A 650 -10.84 21.45 11.70
N GLN A 651 -10.02 21.15 10.71
CA GLN A 651 -10.27 21.46 9.30
C GLN A 651 -11.03 20.34 8.58
N LEU A 652 -11.67 20.67 7.47
CA LEU A 652 -12.22 19.71 6.52
C LEU A 652 -11.07 19.03 5.75
N SER A 653 -10.94 17.71 5.85
CA SER A 653 -9.80 17.00 5.25
C SER A 653 -9.67 17.17 3.73
N SER A 654 -10.79 17.25 3.01
CA SER A 654 -10.76 17.45 1.54
C SER A 654 -10.31 18.85 1.13
N GLU A 655 -10.34 19.81 2.05
CA GLU A 655 -9.92 21.19 1.83
C GLU A 655 -8.86 21.64 2.84
N LYS A 656 -8.13 20.69 3.43
CA LYS A 656 -7.08 20.96 4.42
C LYS A 656 -6.07 21.93 3.82
N LYS A 657 -5.56 22.85 4.64
CA LYS A 657 -4.45 23.73 4.27
C LYS A 657 -3.43 23.79 5.41
N CYS A 658 -2.22 24.25 5.09
CA CYS A 658 -1.31 24.78 6.09
C CYS A 658 -2.01 25.88 6.90
N GLY A 659 -1.77 25.89 8.21
CA GLY A 659 -2.36 26.84 9.14
C GLY A 659 -2.15 28.33 8.79
N HIS A 660 -1.14 28.63 7.97
CA HIS A 660 -0.77 29.98 7.53
C HIS A 660 -1.21 30.31 6.09
N LEU A 661 -1.97 29.41 5.43
CA LEU A 661 -2.59 29.69 4.14
C LEU A 661 -4.03 30.19 4.33
N GLY A 662 -4.52 30.93 3.32
CA GLY A 662 -5.95 31.29 3.23
C GLY A 662 -6.82 30.11 2.78
N GLY A 663 -8.14 30.29 2.82
CA GLY A 663 -9.10 29.30 2.30
C GLY A 663 -9.29 28.07 3.20
N LYS A 664 -8.97 28.17 4.50
CA LYS A 664 -9.22 27.09 5.47
C LYS A 664 -10.71 26.96 5.74
N VAL A 665 -11.18 25.72 5.78
CA VAL A 665 -12.58 25.38 6.08
C VAL A 665 -12.63 24.54 7.35
N LEU A 666 -13.32 25.03 8.38
CA LEU A 666 -13.54 24.30 9.62
C LEU A 666 -14.61 23.22 9.46
N VAL A 667 -14.48 22.14 10.22
CA VAL A 667 -15.61 21.23 10.51
C VAL A 667 -16.37 21.69 11.76
N PRO A 668 -17.62 21.25 11.98
CA PRO A 668 -18.35 21.59 13.20
C PRO A 668 -17.60 21.06 14.42
N THR A 669 -17.70 21.75 15.55
CA THR A 669 -17.01 21.41 16.80
C THR A 669 -17.21 19.94 17.18
N GLN A 670 -18.44 19.43 17.10
CA GLN A 670 -18.77 18.02 17.34
C GLN A 670 -18.06 17.03 16.40
N GLN A 671 -17.74 17.41 15.16
CA GLN A 671 -17.04 16.54 14.22
C GLN A 671 -15.55 16.45 14.57
N ALA A 672 -14.91 17.57 14.91
CA ALA A 672 -13.55 17.57 15.43
C ALA A 672 -13.44 16.73 16.72
N LEU A 673 -14.42 16.84 17.62
CA LEU A 673 -14.52 15.99 18.81
C LEU A 673 -14.59 14.50 18.45
N ARG A 674 -15.38 14.11 17.45
CA ARG A 674 -15.45 12.69 17.01
C ARG A 674 -14.09 12.18 16.54
N ASN A 675 -13.29 13.00 15.85
CA ASN A 675 -11.93 12.63 15.45
C ASN A 675 -11.01 12.44 16.67
N LEU A 676 -11.06 13.35 17.65
CA LEU A 676 -10.28 13.23 18.90
C LEU A 676 -10.68 11.99 19.71
N ILE A 677 -11.99 11.72 19.81
CA ILE A 677 -12.52 10.52 20.47
C ILE A 677 -12.06 9.25 19.75
N ALA A 678 -12.09 9.24 18.41
CA ALA A 678 -11.60 8.11 17.62
C ALA A 678 -10.10 7.88 17.80
N ALA A 679 -9.29 8.95 17.85
CA ALA A 679 -7.87 8.87 18.14
C ALA A 679 -7.59 8.31 19.55
N ARG A 680 -8.34 8.76 20.57
CA ARG A 680 -8.23 8.21 21.93
C ARG A 680 -8.64 6.74 21.97
N LEU A 681 -9.71 6.35 21.26
CA LEU A 681 -10.14 4.95 21.18
C LEU A 681 -9.08 4.07 20.52
N ALA A 682 -8.41 4.56 19.46
CA ALA A 682 -7.31 3.85 18.83
C ALA A 682 -6.14 3.62 19.80
N ALA A 683 -5.78 4.64 20.58
CA ALA A 683 -4.74 4.52 21.61
C ALA A 683 -5.13 3.54 22.73
N ASP A 684 -6.37 3.58 23.19
CA ASP A 684 -6.87 2.66 24.22
C ASP A 684 -6.92 1.20 23.70
N VAL A 685 -7.34 1.00 22.44
CA VAL A 685 -7.34 -0.32 21.76
C VAL A 685 -5.92 -0.86 21.57
N ALA A 686 -4.98 -0.01 21.14
CA ALA A 686 -3.56 -0.37 21.05
C ALA A 686 -2.93 -0.59 22.44
N GLY A 687 -3.54 -0.06 23.49
CA GLY A 687 -3.06 -0.19 24.86
C GLY A 687 -1.87 0.73 25.16
N THR A 688 -1.82 1.92 24.57
CA THR A 688 -0.72 2.89 24.75
C THR A 688 -1.22 4.22 25.33
N PRO A 689 -0.45 4.90 26.20
CA PRO A 689 -0.84 6.18 26.79
C PRO A 689 -0.54 7.38 25.87
N THR A 690 -0.69 7.20 24.55
CA THR A 690 -0.33 8.17 23.50
C THR A 690 -0.86 9.57 23.82
N VAL A 691 0.00 10.58 23.70
CA VAL A 691 -0.35 11.98 23.96
C VAL A 691 -1.18 12.53 22.80
N LEU A 692 -2.37 13.06 23.06
CA LEU A 692 -3.26 13.61 22.05
C LEU A 692 -3.29 15.14 22.14
N ILE A 693 -3.02 15.82 21.03
CA ILE A 693 -3.04 17.27 20.92
C ILE A 693 -4.21 17.68 20.02
N ALA A 694 -5.11 18.51 20.51
CA ALA A 694 -6.17 19.09 19.68
C ALA A 694 -5.75 20.46 19.18
N ARG A 695 -5.66 20.60 17.86
CA ARG A 695 -5.41 21.86 17.18
C ARG A 695 -6.73 22.49 16.71
N THR A 696 -6.84 23.80 16.87
CA THR A 696 -7.87 24.59 16.20
C THR A 696 -7.25 25.58 15.21
N ASP A 697 -7.83 25.66 14.02
CA ASP A 697 -7.46 26.61 12.96
C ASP A 697 -8.36 27.86 12.92
N ALA A 698 -9.28 27.97 13.87
CA ALA A 698 -10.36 28.95 13.88
C ALA A 698 -9.92 30.40 14.13
N HIS A 699 -8.64 30.62 14.44
CA HIS A 699 -8.05 31.95 14.48
C HIS A 699 -8.16 32.67 13.13
N SER A 700 -7.89 31.98 12.02
CA SER A 700 -7.86 32.58 10.68
C SER A 700 -8.73 31.86 9.65
N ALA A 701 -9.34 30.71 9.99
CA ALA A 701 -10.29 30.04 9.11
C ALA A 701 -11.64 30.78 9.11
N ASN A 702 -12.01 31.37 7.98
CA ASN A 702 -13.24 32.15 7.81
C ASN A 702 -14.39 31.36 7.18
N LEU A 703 -14.23 30.05 6.99
CA LEU A 703 -15.23 29.14 6.45
C LEU A 703 -15.51 27.99 7.43
N LEU A 704 -16.75 27.51 7.44
CA LEU A 704 -17.23 26.38 8.24
C LEU A 704 -18.16 25.53 7.38
N THR A 705 -18.02 24.20 7.42
CA THR A 705 -18.85 23.31 6.59
C THR A 705 -20.34 23.35 6.92
N SER A 706 -20.71 23.49 8.18
CA SER A 706 -22.11 23.50 8.62
C SER A 706 -22.28 24.25 9.95
N ASP A 707 -23.39 24.96 10.09
CA ASP A 707 -23.85 25.64 11.31
C ASP A 707 -24.68 24.73 12.24
N VAL A 708 -24.58 23.41 12.07
CA VAL A 708 -25.38 22.42 12.83
C VAL A 708 -25.09 22.44 14.34
N ASP A 709 -23.87 22.82 14.73
CA ASP A 709 -23.43 22.81 16.13
C ASP A 709 -23.75 24.16 16.80
N GLU A 710 -24.50 24.12 17.91
CA GLU A 710 -24.84 25.31 18.70
C GLU A 710 -23.60 26.06 19.21
N ALA A 711 -22.47 25.38 19.41
CA ALA A 711 -21.23 26.02 19.83
C ALA A 711 -20.64 26.93 18.74
N ASP A 712 -20.90 26.63 17.46
CA ASP A 712 -20.36 27.36 16.32
C ASP A 712 -21.28 28.50 15.85
N LYS A 713 -22.60 28.35 16.06
CA LYS A 713 -23.62 29.32 15.60
C LYS A 713 -23.36 30.78 15.99
N PRO A 714 -22.90 31.12 17.21
CA PRO A 714 -22.63 32.52 17.58
C PRO A 714 -21.59 33.20 16.68
N PHE A 715 -20.77 32.43 15.98
CA PHE A 715 -19.72 32.91 15.09
C PHE A 715 -20.12 32.88 13.61
N CYS A 716 -21.21 32.22 13.25
CA CYS A 716 -21.71 32.19 11.88
C CYS A 716 -22.31 33.54 11.46
N THR A 717 -21.96 33.99 10.26
CA THR A 717 -22.49 35.25 9.69
C THR A 717 -23.85 35.08 9.00
N GLY A 718 -24.31 33.84 8.82
CA GLY A 718 -25.51 33.48 8.05
C GLY A 718 -25.33 33.46 6.53
N LYS A 719 -24.19 33.91 6.01
CA LYS A 719 -23.86 33.87 4.57
C LYS A 719 -23.21 32.53 4.19
N ARG A 720 -23.43 32.10 2.95
CA ARG A 720 -22.81 30.88 2.39
C ARG A 720 -21.99 31.17 1.12
N THR A 721 -20.99 30.34 0.86
CA THR A 721 -20.20 30.30 -0.38
C THR A 721 -20.93 29.51 -1.48
N PRO A 722 -20.49 29.58 -2.75
CA PRO A 722 -21.02 28.75 -3.83
C PRO A 722 -20.88 27.23 -3.60
N GLU A 723 -19.81 26.81 -2.93
CA GLU A 723 -19.56 25.41 -2.52
C GLU A 723 -20.48 24.99 -1.36
N GLY A 724 -21.16 25.95 -0.74
CA GLY A 724 -22.11 25.74 0.34
C GLY A 724 -21.52 25.88 1.74
N PHE A 725 -20.29 26.35 1.92
CA PHE A 725 -19.72 26.59 3.24
C PHE A 725 -20.30 27.85 3.87
N TYR A 726 -20.37 27.91 5.20
CA TYR A 726 -20.79 29.09 5.96
C TYR A 726 -19.59 30.00 6.22
N TYR A 727 -19.79 31.30 6.08
CA TYR A 727 -18.81 32.28 6.54
C TYR A 727 -18.90 32.45 8.06
N VAL A 728 -17.75 32.44 8.73
CA VAL A 728 -17.62 32.63 10.19
C VAL A 728 -16.74 33.82 10.55
N ASN A 729 -17.05 34.45 11.68
CA ASN A 729 -16.22 35.46 12.32
C ASN A 729 -15.05 34.76 13.03
N CYS A 730 -13.93 34.60 12.32
CA CYS A 730 -12.71 33.98 12.84
C CYS A 730 -12.00 34.87 13.87
N GLY A 731 -11.10 34.27 14.66
CA GLY A 731 -10.25 34.98 15.62
C GLY A 731 -10.06 34.22 16.93
N VAL A 732 -9.29 34.81 17.85
CA VAL A 732 -8.94 34.20 19.13
C VAL A 732 -10.15 33.78 19.96
N LYS A 733 -11.27 34.52 19.91
CA LYS A 733 -12.51 34.17 20.65
C LYS A 733 -13.12 32.85 20.18
N LEU A 734 -13.20 32.62 18.87
CA LEU A 734 -13.70 31.36 18.31
C LEU A 734 -12.71 30.23 18.63
N ALA A 735 -11.40 30.49 18.54
CA ALA A 735 -10.39 29.52 18.93
C ALA A 735 -10.48 29.12 20.40
N ILE A 736 -10.69 30.07 21.33
CA ILE A 736 -10.91 29.79 22.76
C ILE A 736 -12.16 28.93 22.93
N ALA A 737 -13.29 29.30 22.31
CA ALA A 737 -14.54 28.54 22.43
C ALA A 737 -14.36 27.07 22.00
N ARG A 738 -13.66 26.84 20.88
CA ARG A 738 -13.34 25.49 20.38
C ARG A 738 -12.34 24.77 21.27
N GLY A 739 -11.26 25.43 21.68
CA GLY A 739 -10.27 24.88 22.61
C GLY A 739 -10.89 24.44 23.94
N LEU A 740 -11.86 25.20 24.47
CA LEU A 740 -12.62 24.82 25.67
C LEU A 740 -13.50 23.59 25.44
N ALA A 741 -14.06 23.41 24.25
CA ALA A 741 -14.82 22.21 23.89
C ALA A 741 -13.90 20.98 23.76
N TYR A 742 -12.69 21.16 23.22
CA TYR A 742 -11.72 20.08 23.01
C TYR A 742 -10.95 19.68 24.27
N ALA A 743 -10.80 20.58 25.23
CA ALA A 743 -10.00 20.39 26.45
C ALA A 743 -10.26 19.07 27.20
N PRO A 744 -11.50 18.58 27.38
CA PRO A 744 -11.74 17.29 28.04
C PRO A 744 -11.26 16.07 27.25
N TYR A 745 -11.07 16.20 25.94
CA TYR A 745 -10.79 15.07 25.04
C TYR A 745 -9.34 15.02 24.58
N ALA A 746 -8.54 16.06 24.86
CA ALA A 746 -7.13 16.14 24.50
C ALA A 746 -6.23 16.43 25.70
N ASP A 747 -4.98 15.99 25.60
CA ASP A 747 -3.95 16.20 26.62
C ASP A 747 -3.38 17.63 26.52
N LEU A 748 -3.17 18.12 25.30
CA LEU A 748 -2.76 19.49 25.01
C LEU A 748 -3.72 20.16 24.02
N ILE A 749 -3.82 21.48 24.10
CA ILE A 749 -4.56 22.31 23.14
C ILE A 749 -3.59 23.23 22.40
N TRP A 750 -3.81 23.36 21.09
CA TRP A 750 -3.03 24.21 20.20
C TRP A 750 -3.97 25.12 19.40
N CYS A 751 -3.73 26.42 19.42
CA CYS A 751 -4.32 27.36 18.46
C CYS A 751 -3.28 27.73 17.41
N GLU A 752 -3.60 27.57 16.13
CA GLU A 752 -2.78 28.18 15.08
C GLU A 752 -2.97 29.69 15.08
N THR A 753 -1.90 30.48 14.90
CA THR A 753 -1.96 31.94 14.86
C THR A 753 -1.41 32.49 13.54
N SER A 754 -1.71 33.76 13.25
CA SER A 754 -1.27 34.41 12.00
C SER A 754 0.06 35.16 12.16
N THR A 755 0.44 35.50 13.39
CA THR A 755 1.67 36.18 13.76
C THR A 755 2.23 35.61 15.06
N PRO A 756 3.53 35.79 15.35
CA PRO A 756 4.12 35.42 16.63
C PRO A 756 3.79 36.50 17.68
N ASP A 757 2.52 36.64 18.03
CA ASP A 757 2.02 37.67 18.95
C ASP A 757 1.88 37.12 20.37
N MET A 758 2.56 37.77 21.32
CA MET A 758 2.60 37.35 22.73
C MET A 758 1.31 37.68 23.49
N GLU A 759 0.59 38.74 23.07
CA GLU A 759 -0.67 39.14 23.69
C GLU A 759 -1.79 38.18 23.27
N GLU A 760 -1.88 37.83 21.99
CA GLU A 760 -2.84 36.82 21.51
C GLU A 760 -2.59 35.44 22.15
N ALA A 761 -1.32 35.06 22.30
CA ALA A 761 -0.95 33.83 23.02
C ALA A 761 -1.43 33.87 24.48
N ARG A 762 -1.26 35.01 25.16
CA ARG A 762 -1.74 35.18 26.54
C ARG A 762 -3.26 35.11 26.63
N GLU A 763 -3.97 35.82 25.76
CA GLU A 763 -5.45 35.82 25.72
C GLU A 763 -5.98 34.39 25.52
N PHE A 764 -5.40 33.63 24.59
CA PHE A 764 -5.77 32.24 24.37
C PHE A 764 -5.50 31.37 25.61
N ALA A 765 -4.30 31.47 26.19
CA ALA A 765 -3.91 30.70 27.36
C ALA A 765 -4.82 30.98 28.56
N GLU A 766 -5.05 32.25 28.90
CA GLU A 766 -5.96 32.66 29.98
C GLU A 766 -7.39 32.18 29.72
N GLY A 767 -7.86 32.26 28.48
CA GLY A 767 -9.16 31.75 28.06
C GLY A 767 -9.35 30.26 28.37
N ILE A 768 -8.37 29.42 28.02
CA ILE A 768 -8.41 27.97 28.29
C ILE A 768 -8.24 27.67 29.79
N LEU A 769 -7.23 28.27 30.42
CA LEU A 769 -6.83 27.98 31.80
C LEU A 769 -7.86 28.47 32.82
N SER A 770 -8.68 29.48 32.49
CA SER A 770 -9.78 29.93 33.35
C SER A 770 -10.78 28.81 33.69
N LYS A 771 -11.02 27.89 32.75
CA LYS A 771 -11.92 26.74 32.92
C LYS A 771 -11.18 25.44 33.18
N TYR A 772 -9.98 25.28 32.63
CA TYR A 772 -9.14 24.09 32.81
C TYR A 772 -7.73 24.48 33.30
N PRO A 773 -7.55 24.81 34.60
CA PRO A 773 -6.30 25.38 35.12
C PRO A 773 -5.04 24.54 34.93
N ASN A 774 -5.20 23.22 34.76
CA ASN A 774 -4.09 22.28 34.57
C ASN A 774 -3.92 21.84 33.11
N LYS A 775 -4.65 22.44 32.16
CA LYS A 775 -4.57 22.06 30.75
C LYS A 775 -3.25 22.57 30.17
N MET A 776 -2.48 21.68 29.58
CA MET A 776 -1.24 22.06 28.89
C MET A 776 -1.56 22.57 27.48
N LEU A 777 -0.73 23.49 27.00
CA LEU A 777 -0.88 24.08 25.68
C LEU A 777 0.31 23.73 24.79
N ALA A 778 0.12 23.81 23.48
CA ALA A 778 1.19 23.70 22.50
C ALA A 778 1.23 24.92 21.57
N TYR A 779 2.42 25.30 21.12
CA TYR A 779 2.66 26.48 20.30
C TYR A 779 3.54 26.17 19.09
N ASN A 780 3.10 26.58 17.91
CA ASN A 780 3.90 26.51 16.69
C ASN A 780 4.71 27.79 16.51
N CYS A 781 6.02 27.70 16.72
CA CYS A 781 6.99 28.73 16.36
C CYS A 781 7.24 28.68 14.84
N SER A 782 6.24 29.07 14.06
CA SER A 782 6.17 28.82 12.62
C SER A 782 7.24 29.57 11.81
N PRO A 783 7.94 28.89 10.88
CA PRO A 783 8.76 29.56 9.86
C PRO A 783 7.97 30.34 8.81
N SER A 784 6.64 30.15 8.74
CA SER A 784 5.77 30.99 7.91
C SER A 784 5.67 32.43 8.44
N PHE A 785 6.08 32.69 9.67
CA PHE A 785 6.27 34.03 10.18
C PHE A 785 7.58 34.63 9.68
N ASN A 786 7.54 35.90 9.27
CA ASN A 786 8.76 36.70 9.20
C ASN A 786 9.07 37.23 10.60
N TRP A 787 9.96 36.56 11.34
CA TRP A 787 10.23 36.82 12.75
C TRP A 787 10.73 38.24 13.01
N GLU A 788 11.80 38.69 12.33
CA GLU A 788 12.37 40.04 12.54
C GLU A 788 11.48 41.16 11.99
N LYS A 789 10.51 40.86 11.12
CA LYS A 789 9.49 41.84 10.71
C LYS A 789 8.47 42.10 11.83
N ASN A 790 8.20 41.10 12.67
CA ASN A 790 7.16 41.18 13.71
C ASN A 790 7.73 41.48 15.11
N LEU A 791 8.95 41.05 15.40
CA LEU A 791 9.53 41.09 16.74
C LEU A 791 10.98 41.59 16.71
N THR A 792 11.43 42.22 17.81
CA THR A 792 12.85 42.55 18.00
C THR A 792 13.67 41.31 18.37
N LYS A 793 15.00 41.40 18.26
CA LYS A 793 15.91 40.28 18.60
C LYS A 793 15.81 39.88 20.06
N GLU A 794 15.59 40.83 20.96
CA GLU A 794 15.41 40.60 22.39
C GLU A 794 14.11 39.84 22.68
N GLN A 795 13.02 40.22 21.98
CA GLN A 795 11.74 39.52 22.07
C GLN A 795 11.86 38.08 21.52
N ILE A 796 12.51 37.89 20.37
CA ILE A 796 12.75 36.56 19.79
C ILE A 796 13.54 35.67 20.75
N ALA A 797 14.59 36.20 21.38
CA ALA A 797 15.45 35.45 22.29
C ALA A 797 14.72 34.91 23.53
N THR A 798 13.67 35.61 23.99
CA THR A 798 12.89 35.25 25.18
C THR A 798 11.53 34.62 24.87
N PHE A 799 11.12 34.59 23.59
CA PHE A 799 9.78 34.21 23.15
C PHE A 799 9.31 32.86 23.71
N GLN A 800 10.10 31.80 23.57
CA GLN A 800 9.75 30.46 24.05
C GLN A 800 9.66 30.39 25.59
N GLN A 801 10.48 31.17 26.29
CA GLN A 801 10.49 31.21 27.76
C GLN A 801 9.22 31.86 28.28
N GLU A 802 8.77 32.96 27.66
CA GLU A 802 7.52 33.62 28.02
C GLU A 802 6.30 32.73 27.73
N LEU A 803 6.27 32.06 26.57
CA LEU A 803 5.24 31.05 26.27
C LEU A 803 5.21 29.93 27.33
N GLY A 804 6.37 29.44 27.77
CA GLY A 804 6.47 28.41 28.80
C GLY A 804 5.80 28.82 30.12
N LYS A 805 5.92 30.09 30.51
CA LYS A 805 5.27 30.65 31.72
C LYS A 805 3.75 30.70 31.60
N MET A 806 3.21 30.77 30.38
CA MET A 806 1.77 30.81 30.10
C MET A 806 1.14 29.41 29.98
N GLY A 807 1.92 28.33 30.13
CA GLY A 807 1.42 26.96 30.04
C GLY A 807 1.60 26.29 28.67
N TYR A 808 2.31 26.92 27.73
CA TYR A 808 2.73 26.30 26.47
C TYR A 808 3.90 25.34 26.71
N LYS A 809 3.56 24.11 27.08
CA LYS A 809 4.48 23.04 27.49
C LYS A 809 5.13 22.32 26.32
N PHE A 810 4.53 22.33 25.13
CA PHE A 810 5.16 21.82 23.92
C PHE A 810 5.30 22.92 22.87
N GLN A 811 6.51 23.19 22.41
CA GLN A 811 6.77 24.26 21.45
C GLN A 811 7.61 23.71 20.30
N PHE A 812 7.29 24.05 19.06
CA PHE A 812 7.96 23.42 17.93
C PHE A 812 8.08 24.35 16.72
N VAL A 813 9.16 24.17 15.97
CA VAL A 813 9.36 24.84 14.68
C VAL A 813 9.04 23.83 13.58
N THR A 814 7.86 23.95 12.97
CA THR A 814 7.31 22.97 12.02
C THR A 814 8.21 22.70 10.83
N LEU A 815 8.77 23.74 10.20
CA LEU A 815 9.49 23.62 8.92
C LEU A 815 11.02 23.67 9.05
N ALA A 816 11.56 23.50 10.27
CA ALA A 816 12.99 23.61 10.55
C ALA A 816 13.87 22.74 9.62
N GLY A 817 13.56 21.44 9.53
CA GLY A 817 14.28 20.50 8.67
C GLY A 817 14.25 20.84 7.19
N TYR A 818 13.15 21.41 6.68
CA TYR A 818 13.03 21.83 5.28
C TYR A 818 13.92 23.04 4.98
N HIS A 819 13.84 24.09 5.80
CA HIS A 819 14.67 25.28 5.61
C HIS A 819 16.16 24.97 5.79
N ALA A 820 16.52 24.18 6.80
CA ALA A 820 17.91 23.78 7.04
C ALA A 820 18.47 22.99 5.85
N LEU A 821 17.73 21.98 5.35
CA LEU A 821 18.16 21.16 4.22
C LEU A 821 18.36 22.00 2.96
N ASN A 822 17.32 22.73 2.54
CA ASN A 822 17.33 23.49 1.29
C ASN A 822 18.40 24.58 1.30
N PHE A 823 18.49 25.35 2.39
CA PHE A 823 19.47 26.43 2.49
C PHE A 823 20.90 25.91 2.50
N SER A 824 21.20 24.88 3.29
CA SER A 824 22.56 24.32 3.35
C SER A 824 23.02 23.75 2.00
N MET A 825 22.12 23.09 1.26
CA MET A 825 22.44 22.51 -0.04
C MET A 825 22.60 23.60 -1.10
N PHE A 826 21.75 24.63 -1.07
CA PHE A 826 21.85 25.77 -1.98
C PHE A 826 23.18 26.53 -1.81
N GLU A 827 23.56 26.84 -0.57
CA GLU A 827 24.86 27.47 -0.24
C GLU A 827 26.04 26.62 -0.71
N LEU A 828 26.01 25.31 -0.46
CA LEU A 828 27.05 24.39 -0.92
C LEU A 828 27.11 24.34 -2.44
N ALA A 829 25.98 24.23 -3.13
CA ALA A 829 25.91 24.17 -4.58
C ALA A 829 26.38 25.47 -5.25
N LEU A 830 26.05 26.64 -4.68
CA LEU A 830 26.58 27.92 -5.11
C LEU A 830 28.11 27.97 -4.98
N GLY A 831 28.62 27.63 -3.80
CA GLY A 831 30.06 27.59 -3.56
C GLY A 831 30.77 26.58 -4.47
N TYR A 832 30.17 25.42 -4.71
CA TYR A 832 30.75 24.35 -5.54
C TYR A 832 30.75 24.72 -7.02
N ARG A 833 29.69 25.38 -7.52
CA ARG A 833 29.65 25.94 -8.89
C ARG A 833 30.80 26.91 -9.12
N ASP A 834 31.11 27.76 -8.14
CA ASP A 834 32.07 28.85 -8.30
C ASP A 834 33.51 28.44 -7.97
N ARG A 835 33.70 27.53 -6.99
CA ARG A 835 35.02 27.22 -6.40
C ARG A 835 35.30 25.71 -6.23
N GLY A 836 34.43 24.85 -6.74
CA GLY A 836 34.58 23.39 -6.71
C GLY A 836 34.91 22.86 -5.31
N MET A 837 35.96 22.04 -5.23
CA MET A 837 36.38 21.38 -3.99
C MET A 837 36.73 22.33 -2.84
N ALA A 838 37.05 23.61 -3.10
CA ALA A 838 37.29 24.57 -2.02
C ALA A 838 36.03 24.76 -1.16
N ALA A 839 34.85 24.86 -1.77
CA ALA A 839 33.59 25.01 -1.04
C ALA A 839 33.22 23.75 -0.25
N TYR A 840 33.47 22.55 -0.80
CA TYR A 840 33.23 21.31 -0.09
C TYR A 840 34.21 21.12 1.08
N SER A 841 35.49 21.45 0.89
CA SER A 841 36.50 21.40 1.95
C SER A 841 36.15 22.36 3.10
N GLU A 842 35.63 23.56 2.81
CA GLU A 842 35.14 24.48 3.85
C GLU A 842 33.99 23.88 4.67
N LEU A 843 33.07 23.15 4.05
CA LEU A 843 32.03 22.41 4.76
C LEU A 843 32.66 21.33 5.66
N GLN A 844 33.56 20.52 5.13
CA GLN A 844 34.25 19.48 5.90
C GLN A 844 35.04 20.06 7.09
N GLN A 845 35.73 21.18 6.91
CA GLN A 845 36.42 21.86 8.00
C GLN A 845 35.45 22.39 9.05
N LYS A 846 34.29 22.92 8.66
CA LYS A 846 33.23 23.28 9.62
C LYS A 846 32.76 22.06 10.41
N GLU A 847 32.61 20.89 9.79
CA GLU A 847 32.24 19.66 10.49
C GLU A 847 33.28 19.27 11.55
N PHE A 848 34.58 19.26 11.20
CA PHE A 848 35.66 19.00 12.17
C PHE A 848 35.62 19.95 13.37
N THR A 849 35.35 21.25 13.14
CA THR A 849 35.26 22.22 14.24
C THR A 849 34.11 21.96 15.22
N ARG A 850 33.10 21.17 14.81
CA ARG A 850 31.92 20.81 15.61
C ARG A 850 32.03 19.48 16.34
N GLU A 851 33.08 18.68 16.10
CA GLU A 851 33.27 17.42 16.83
C GLU A 851 33.37 17.63 18.34
N LYS A 852 34.03 18.72 18.77
CA LYS A 852 34.11 19.12 20.19
C LYS A 852 32.75 19.41 20.83
N ASP A 853 31.75 19.75 20.02
CA ASP A 853 30.38 20.04 20.44
C ASP A 853 29.51 18.77 20.43
N GLY A 854 30.08 17.60 20.07
CA GLY A 854 29.40 16.30 20.04
C GLY A 854 28.89 15.87 18.66
N TYR A 855 29.24 16.58 17.58
CA TYR A 855 28.99 16.16 16.20
C TYR A 855 29.89 14.98 15.81
N THR A 856 29.37 14.01 15.07
CA THR A 856 30.16 12.83 14.64
C THR A 856 29.96 12.47 13.17
N GLY A 857 29.26 13.30 12.39
CA GLY A 857 28.95 13.01 11.00
C GLY A 857 30.15 13.05 10.05
N THR A 858 31.27 13.64 10.47
CA THR A 858 32.57 13.60 9.74
C THR A 858 32.99 12.17 9.42
N ARG A 859 32.90 11.29 10.43
CA ARG A 859 33.12 9.84 10.34
C ARG A 859 31.86 9.13 9.88
N HIS A 860 31.49 9.39 8.62
CA HIS A 860 30.23 8.97 8.02
C HIS A 860 30.06 7.46 7.88
N GLN A 861 31.15 6.68 7.77
CA GLN A 861 31.07 5.21 7.76
C GLN A 861 30.66 4.69 9.14
N ARG A 862 31.30 5.16 10.21
CA ARG A 862 30.84 4.91 11.58
C ARG A 862 29.40 5.36 11.78
N GLU A 863 29.05 6.56 11.33
CA GLU A 863 27.71 7.14 11.48
C GLU A 863 26.63 6.31 10.77
N ALA A 864 26.95 5.73 9.60
CA ALA A 864 26.11 4.81 8.85
C ALA A 864 26.16 3.36 9.38
N ALA A 865 26.80 3.15 10.53
CA ALA A 865 26.90 1.90 11.27
C ALA A 865 27.86 0.84 10.73
N THR A 866 28.85 1.21 9.91
CA THR A 866 29.83 0.26 9.36
C THR A 866 30.49 -0.58 10.45
N GLY A 867 30.99 0.04 11.53
CA GLY A 867 31.60 -0.68 12.65
C GLY A 867 30.62 -1.60 13.42
N TRP A 868 29.36 -1.22 13.52
CA TRP A 868 28.34 -2.09 14.12
C TRP A 868 28.02 -3.30 13.23
N PHE A 869 27.98 -3.12 11.92
CA PHE A 869 27.79 -4.22 10.98
C PHE A 869 29.00 -5.16 10.93
N ASP A 870 30.22 -4.62 11.06
CA ASP A 870 31.45 -5.39 11.24
C ASP A 870 31.40 -6.25 12.50
N ALA A 871 31.02 -5.68 13.65
CA ALA A 871 30.89 -6.44 14.89
C ALA A 871 29.90 -7.63 14.75
N VAL A 872 28.79 -7.45 14.02
CA VAL A 872 27.88 -8.57 13.71
C VAL A 872 28.54 -9.59 12.79
N SER A 873 29.28 -9.15 11.76
CA SER A 873 30.03 -10.03 10.86
C SER A 873 31.07 -10.86 11.62
N GLU A 874 31.80 -10.23 12.53
CA GLU A 874 32.77 -10.88 13.42
C GLU A 874 32.08 -11.91 14.33
N VAL A 875 30.96 -11.58 14.96
CA VAL A 875 30.21 -12.54 15.80
C VAL A 875 29.71 -13.73 14.98
N VAL A 876 29.09 -13.50 13.81
CA VAL A 876 28.57 -14.56 12.94
C VAL A 876 29.69 -15.46 12.41
N SER A 877 30.84 -14.88 12.08
CA SER A 877 32.01 -15.61 11.58
C SER A 877 32.95 -16.13 12.68
N GLN A 878 32.59 -15.97 13.96
CA GLN A 878 33.45 -16.31 15.10
C GLN A 878 34.86 -15.68 15.01
N GLY A 879 34.91 -14.43 14.55
CA GLY A 879 36.13 -13.63 14.39
C GLY A 879 36.96 -13.96 13.14
N GLN A 880 36.46 -14.80 12.23
CA GLN A 880 37.21 -15.26 11.04
C GLN A 880 36.91 -14.47 9.76
N SER A 881 36.00 -13.49 9.80
CA SER A 881 35.66 -12.72 8.60
C SER A 881 36.85 -11.90 8.10
N SER A 882 37.29 -12.19 6.86
CA SER A 882 38.30 -11.40 6.15
C SER A 882 37.71 -10.18 5.42
N THR A 883 36.41 -9.92 5.59
CA THR A 883 35.64 -8.94 4.80
C THR A 883 34.98 -7.86 5.65
N THR A 884 35.50 -7.61 6.86
CA THR A 884 35.11 -6.43 7.66
C THR A 884 35.50 -5.15 6.94
N ALA A 885 34.65 -4.13 7.00
CA ALA A 885 34.74 -2.94 6.16
C ALA A 885 35.57 -1.80 6.76
N LEU A 886 35.51 -1.58 8.09
CA LEU A 886 36.13 -0.41 8.72
C LEU A 886 37.67 -0.53 8.76
N LYS A 887 38.19 -1.72 9.05
CA LYS A 887 39.63 -1.99 9.06
C LYS A 887 40.18 -1.88 7.63
N GLY A 888 41.13 -0.98 7.42
CA GLY A 888 41.71 -0.70 6.09
C GLY A 888 40.91 0.29 5.25
N SER A 889 39.83 0.88 5.80
CA SER A 889 39.11 1.98 5.16
C SER A 889 39.91 3.30 5.20
N THR A 890 39.57 4.22 4.28
CA THR A 890 40.11 5.59 4.31
C THR A 890 39.65 6.37 5.53
N GLU A 891 38.44 6.10 6.05
CA GLU A 891 37.97 6.70 7.31
C GLU A 891 38.91 6.34 8.46
N ALA A 892 39.26 5.06 8.63
CA ALA A 892 40.19 4.63 9.68
C ALA A 892 41.63 5.19 9.51
N ALA A 893 42.04 5.50 8.28
CA ALA A 893 43.38 5.98 7.98
C ALA A 893 43.53 7.50 8.06
N GLN A 894 42.45 8.26 7.85
CA GLN A 894 42.53 9.71 7.64
C GLN A 894 41.70 10.54 8.64
N PHE A 895 40.85 9.92 9.47
CA PHE A 895 39.90 10.63 10.35
C PHE A 895 40.03 10.27 11.82
#